data_AF-A0A954US03-F1
#
_entry.id   AF-A0A954US03-F1
#
_cell.length_a   1.000
_cell.length_b   1.000
_cell.length_c   1.000
_cell.angle_alpha   90.00
_cell.angle_beta   90.00
_cell.angle_gamma   90.00
#
_symmetry.space_group_name_H-M   'P 1'
#
loop_
_entity.id
_entity.type
_entity.pdbx_description
1 polymer ?
#
loop_
_entity_poly.entity_id
_entity_poly.type
_entity_poly.pdbx_seq_one_letter_code
_entity_poly.pdbx_strand_id
1 'polypeptide(L)'
;VPLQMCELDEVPTRYAVSEHVDLLKHKEIAKAVIDLLRTGETERLHERPEVSRKHGEWIEPKAFRTAVESRRAWTADAIAPEMQASLATSALAFSSTPLEPLERQAAPLAEPIFGEQAAFLDDVRLTETFVNRDRQSQIDLELYHGSLFDVPYRAVVLGIFEDVDPTGPADKLNELSGGAIRELIERRMFDGGAGHVFVAPTGRNLLRCDYIVFMGLGRYADFIESTDAVIRLATSNTLRTLLHCGVDELATLVVGGGSGQSIRNAVRSMVCGFLEAIQEMKGTPQATVFRRLGLCEFDAKRYAELKSEVVRFAFTQDATELRFRLHEADYPATESRSKDRKADREDSGEADSDKAAKSDKVDINYLTVRMDGEPGETGLWQLYASLLTSGKGAAVYPSVKTVEPATLDQLTQELAHARLADVPALSERLSQLLFSAGFRELLENTNMESTHLAVVHNALASRVPWEALRLGQKEFPCLEGGVSRRHEADGADSVAKHLRQRQIERTLNILLVVDPTEDLPGARREGDALQRIIGSVPQATLTTLTGEDATRRALLDRLGSGEYDVLHYAGHAFFDPLNRRRSGLICHDETLVSADIEQLERLPALVFFNACESGRVRKRGQEATAAERRQQNVGIAEALLAGGVTQFVGTYWPVGDDPAFAFASKFYQALTSGRPVYEAVLKGRTAVHESGSTDFANYLHYGSPRFRVKHSS
;
A
#
# COMPACT_ATOMS: atom_id res chain seq x y z
N VAL A 1 34.70 14.63 16.20
CA VAL A 1 34.65 15.43 17.46
C VAL A 1 34.59 16.91 17.08
N PRO A 2 33.69 17.73 17.64
CA PRO A 2 33.69 19.18 17.38
C PRO A 2 35.00 19.82 17.88
N LEU A 3 35.73 20.54 17.02
CA LEU A 3 37.04 21.14 17.32
C LEU A 3 37.03 22.06 18.56
N GLN A 4 35.91 22.73 18.80
CA GLN A 4 35.68 23.65 19.92
C GLN A 4 35.78 22.99 21.30
N MET A 5 35.75 21.65 21.38
CA MET A 5 35.89 20.90 22.62
C MET A 5 37.33 20.41 22.88
N CYS A 6 38.28 20.68 21.97
CA CYS A 6 39.66 20.20 22.04
C CYS A 6 40.70 21.34 22.16
N GLU A 7 40.27 22.59 22.26
CA GLU A 7 41.12 23.77 22.37
C GLU A 7 41.19 24.23 23.84
N LEU A 8 42.40 24.50 24.35
CA LEU A 8 42.63 25.01 25.69
C LEU A 8 43.06 26.48 25.59
N ASP A 9 42.45 27.35 26.40
CA ASP A 9 42.76 28.78 26.43
C ASP A 9 44.24 29.01 26.78
N GLU A 10 44.87 29.94 26.05
CA GLU A 10 46.29 30.35 26.21
C GLU A 10 47.35 29.27 25.90
N VAL A 11 46.95 28.10 25.39
CA VAL A 11 47.89 27.04 24.95
C VAL A 11 47.96 26.98 23.42
N PRO A 12 49.15 27.11 22.79
CA PRO A 12 49.28 27.00 21.33
C PRO A 12 48.81 25.64 20.82
N THR A 13 47.73 25.61 20.06
CA THR A 13 47.14 24.37 19.52
C THR A 13 47.69 24.06 18.12
N ARG A 14 48.09 22.81 17.90
CA ARG A 14 48.63 22.31 16.62
C ARG A 14 47.73 21.20 16.08
N TYR A 15 47.53 21.15 14.76
CA TYR A 15 46.55 20.28 14.10
C TYR A 15 47.21 19.31 13.12
N ALA A 16 46.67 18.09 13.06
CA ALA A 16 47.04 17.04 12.12
C ALA A 16 45.79 16.27 11.67
N VAL A 17 45.73 15.88 10.39
CA VAL A 17 44.62 15.09 9.84
C VAL A 17 45.00 13.60 9.85
N SER A 18 44.20 12.76 10.48
CA SER A 18 44.40 11.31 10.54
C SER A 18 43.04 10.59 10.64
N GLU A 19 42.93 9.37 10.11
CA GLU A 19 41.72 8.53 10.29
C GLU A 19 41.56 8.09 11.75
N HIS A 20 40.32 7.83 12.19
CA HIS A 20 39.94 7.78 13.62
C HIS A 20 40.65 6.69 14.47
N VAL A 21 41.49 5.84 13.87
CA VAL A 21 42.18 4.71 14.54
C VAL A 21 43.73 4.78 14.41
N ASP A 22 44.31 5.76 13.70
CA ASP A 22 45.75 5.76 13.39
C ASP A 22 46.60 6.90 13.99
N LEU A 23 46.07 7.66 14.95
CA LEU A 23 46.76 8.80 15.56
C LEU A 23 48.14 8.44 16.16
N LEU A 24 48.27 7.25 16.75
CA LEU A 24 49.52 6.77 17.37
C LEU A 24 50.56 6.25 16.36
N LYS A 25 50.19 6.04 15.10
CA LYS A 25 51.09 5.57 14.03
C LYS A 25 51.53 6.71 13.10
N HIS A 26 51.05 7.93 13.34
CA HIS A 26 51.31 9.09 12.49
C HIS A 26 52.74 9.61 12.70
N LYS A 27 53.65 9.29 11.76
CA LYS A 27 55.09 9.57 11.87
C LYS A 27 55.42 11.04 12.10
N GLU A 28 54.63 11.96 11.56
CA GLU A 28 54.86 13.40 11.73
C GLU A 28 54.36 13.92 13.08
N ILE A 29 53.33 13.32 13.69
CA ILE A 29 52.92 13.65 15.06
C ILE A 29 54.01 13.20 16.04
N ALA A 30 54.54 11.99 15.86
CA ALA A 30 55.64 11.50 16.70
C ALA A 30 56.90 12.37 16.61
N LYS A 31 57.27 12.83 15.40
CA LYS A 31 58.41 13.75 15.21
C LYS A 31 58.14 15.15 15.77
N ALA A 32 56.93 15.68 15.62
CA ALA A 32 56.56 16.99 16.16
C ALA A 32 56.58 17.01 17.69
N VAL A 33 56.13 15.93 18.34
CA VAL A 33 56.26 15.75 19.78
C VAL A 33 57.73 15.73 20.21
N ILE A 34 58.61 15.06 19.45
CA ILE A 34 60.05 15.05 19.72
C ILE A 34 60.66 16.46 19.58
N ASP A 35 60.27 17.23 18.57
CA ASP A 35 60.75 18.61 18.39
C ASP A 35 60.29 19.50 19.55
N LEU A 36 59.00 19.47 19.90
CA LEU A 36 58.46 20.23 21.04
C LEU A 36 59.17 19.89 22.36
N LEU A 37 59.49 18.62 22.61
CA LEU A 37 60.20 18.19 23.81
C LEU A 37 61.67 18.61 23.83
N ARG A 38 62.32 18.80 22.68
CA ARG A 38 63.75 19.15 22.60
C ARG A 38 64.01 20.64 22.48
N THR A 39 63.16 21.38 21.76
CA THR A 39 63.39 22.78 21.42
C THR A 39 62.26 23.70 21.84
N GLY A 40 61.14 23.17 22.34
CA GLY A 40 59.97 23.95 22.77
C GLY A 40 59.06 24.40 21.62
N GLU A 41 59.47 24.20 20.37
CA GLU A 41 58.78 24.66 19.17
C GLU A 41 58.78 23.56 18.09
N THR A 42 57.73 23.50 17.27
CA THR A 42 57.66 22.62 16.09
C THR A 42 56.93 23.31 14.95
N GLU A 43 57.50 23.22 13.75
CA GLU A 43 56.87 23.67 12.50
C GLU A 43 56.24 22.51 11.71
N ARG A 44 56.31 21.28 12.23
CA ARG A 44 55.88 20.07 11.51
C ARG A 44 54.37 19.84 11.52
N LEU A 45 53.63 20.54 12.38
CA LEU A 45 52.18 20.46 12.50
C LEU A 45 51.57 21.84 12.29
N HIS A 46 50.36 21.87 11.72
CA HIS A 46 49.72 23.12 11.31
C HIS A 46 49.25 23.93 12.53
N GLU A 47 49.37 25.26 12.49
CA GLU A 47 48.88 26.15 13.57
C GLU A 47 47.39 26.49 13.45
N ARG A 48 46.73 26.04 12.37
CA ARG A 48 45.30 26.17 12.14
C ARG A 48 44.75 24.80 11.70
N PRO A 49 43.51 24.46 12.04
CA PRO A 49 42.93 23.20 11.58
C PRO A 49 42.88 23.24 10.05
N GLU A 50 43.59 22.32 9.40
CA GLU A 50 43.30 22.01 8.02
C GLU A 50 41.89 21.46 7.99
N VAL A 51 40.94 22.31 7.60
CA VAL A 51 39.65 21.84 7.14
C VAL A 51 39.93 21.05 5.87
N SER A 52 40.10 19.75 6.01
CA SER A 52 39.95 18.81 4.90
C SER A 52 38.48 18.86 4.48
N ARG A 53 38.13 19.90 3.73
CA ARG A 53 37.21 19.73 2.63
C ARG A 53 37.91 18.75 1.73
N LYS A 54 37.56 17.46 1.82
CA LYS A 54 37.92 16.51 0.78
C LYS A 54 37.52 17.14 -0.55
N HIS A 55 38.53 17.62 -1.25
CA HIS A 55 38.42 17.90 -2.66
C HIS A 55 38.45 16.51 -3.28
N GLY A 56 37.34 16.10 -3.88
CA GLY A 56 37.39 15.01 -4.85
C GLY A 56 38.44 15.39 -5.90
N GLU A 57 39.39 14.50 -6.13
CA GLU A 57 40.38 14.68 -7.19
C GLU A 57 39.71 14.47 -8.54
N TRP A 58 39.98 15.36 -9.50
CA TRP A 58 39.44 15.28 -10.85
C TRP A 58 40.30 14.35 -11.71
N ILE A 59 39.72 13.30 -12.26
CA ILE A 59 40.41 12.40 -13.21
C ILE A 59 39.80 12.60 -14.60
N GLU A 60 40.64 12.90 -15.61
CA GLU A 60 40.16 13.02 -16.98
C GLU A 60 39.70 11.65 -17.55
N PRO A 61 38.59 11.61 -18.32
CA PRO A 61 38.00 10.38 -18.87
C PRO A 61 38.94 9.50 -19.71
N LYS A 62 40.07 10.04 -20.17
CA LYS A 62 41.08 9.32 -20.94
C LYS A 62 42.01 8.48 -20.05
N ALA A 63 42.41 9.00 -18.89
CA ALA A 63 43.27 8.28 -17.94
C ALA A 63 42.55 7.10 -17.26
N PHE A 64 41.24 7.23 -17.04
CA PHE A 64 40.38 6.15 -16.54
C PHE A 64 40.32 4.96 -17.50
N ARG A 65 40.24 5.21 -18.81
CA ARG A 65 40.28 4.13 -19.83
C ARG A 65 41.63 3.43 -19.87
N THR A 66 42.72 4.20 -19.79
CA THR A 66 44.09 3.65 -19.86
C THR A 66 44.45 2.76 -18.66
N ALA A 67 43.97 3.08 -17.46
CA ALA A 67 44.20 2.25 -16.26
C ALA A 67 43.47 0.89 -16.35
N VAL A 68 42.27 0.85 -16.94
CA VAL A 68 41.50 -0.38 -17.17
C VAL A 68 42.05 -1.18 -18.35
N GLU A 69 42.48 -0.51 -19.43
CA GLU A 69 43.12 -1.14 -20.60
C GLU A 69 44.50 -1.74 -20.27
N SER A 70 45.26 -1.15 -19.35
CA SER A 70 46.61 -1.61 -18.96
C SER A 70 46.68 -2.96 -18.22
N ARG A 71 45.54 -3.55 -17.86
CA ARG A 71 45.46 -4.91 -17.26
C ARG A 71 45.10 -6.01 -18.27
N ARG A 72 44.94 -5.68 -19.55
CA ARG A 72 44.75 -6.67 -20.63
C ARG A 72 46.11 -7.11 -21.17
N ALA A 73 46.63 -8.20 -20.64
CA ALA A 73 47.41 -9.12 -21.46
C ALA A 73 46.53 -10.34 -21.70
N TRP A 74 46.01 -10.47 -22.92
CA TRP A 74 45.98 -11.69 -23.75
C TRP A 74 45.18 -11.38 -25.04
N THR A 75 45.67 -11.94 -26.14
CA THR A 75 45.53 -11.45 -27.52
C THR A 75 44.27 -11.90 -28.23
N ALA A 76 43.79 -11.02 -29.10
CA ALA A 76 42.82 -11.31 -30.14
C ALA A 76 43.50 -12.05 -31.30
N ASP A 77 43.13 -13.31 -31.51
CA ASP A 77 43.10 -13.93 -32.82
C ASP A 77 41.79 -14.72 -32.91
N ALA A 78 41.09 -14.59 -34.04
CA ALA A 78 39.82 -15.21 -34.42
C ALA A 78 38.52 -14.47 -34.06
N ILE A 79 38.15 -13.47 -34.88
CA ILE A 79 36.79 -13.40 -35.44
C ILE A 79 36.90 -12.96 -36.92
N ALA A 80 36.35 -13.79 -37.82
CA ALA A 80 36.48 -13.69 -39.27
C ALA A 80 35.55 -12.64 -39.92
N PRO A 81 35.88 -12.16 -41.15
CA PRO A 81 35.16 -11.08 -41.85
C PRO A 81 33.72 -11.39 -42.30
N GLU A 82 33.24 -12.62 -42.12
CA GLU A 82 31.97 -13.10 -42.66
C GLU A 82 30.74 -12.64 -41.84
N MET A 83 30.95 -12.18 -40.59
CA MET A 83 29.87 -11.70 -39.72
C MET A 83 29.44 -10.25 -39.99
N GLN A 84 30.10 -9.54 -40.91
CA GLN A 84 29.70 -8.18 -41.32
C GLN A 84 28.59 -8.18 -42.40
N ALA A 85 28.27 -9.32 -43.02
CA ALA A 85 27.30 -9.39 -44.12
C ALA A 85 25.83 -9.61 -43.70
N SER A 86 25.56 -10.01 -42.45
CA SER A 86 24.19 -10.28 -41.99
C SER A 86 23.43 -9.03 -41.49
N LEU A 87 24.10 -7.88 -41.38
CA LEU A 87 23.53 -6.62 -40.86
C LEU A 87 22.88 -5.74 -41.95
N ALA A 88 22.87 -6.18 -43.22
CA ALA A 88 22.48 -5.33 -44.36
C ALA A 88 21.15 -5.72 -45.05
N THR A 89 20.45 -6.79 -44.64
CA THR A 89 19.40 -7.40 -45.48
C THR A 89 17.97 -7.39 -44.90
N SER A 90 17.62 -6.50 -43.96
CA SER A 90 16.22 -6.45 -43.47
C SER A 90 15.62 -5.06 -43.29
N ALA A 91 16.33 -4.00 -43.72
CA ALA A 91 15.69 -2.73 -44.01
C ALA A 91 15.14 -2.78 -45.43
N LEU A 92 13.81 -2.84 -45.59
CA LEU A 92 12.97 -2.32 -46.69
C LEU A 92 11.78 -3.25 -47.05
N ALA A 93 10.58 -2.96 -46.51
CA ALA A 93 9.31 -3.13 -47.23
C ALA A 93 8.17 -2.32 -46.56
N PHE A 94 7.73 -1.25 -47.23
CA PHE A 94 6.51 -0.45 -47.02
C PHE A 94 5.23 -1.32 -47.26
N SER A 95 4.00 -1.10 -46.75
CA SER A 95 3.10 0.08 -46.87
C SER A 95 1.70 -0.15 -46.21
N SER A 96 1.16 0.91 -45.56
CA SER A 96 -0.25 1.45 -45.47
C SER A 96 -1.46 0.74 -44.79
N THR A 97 -1.75 1.12 -43.51
CA THR A 97 -3.00 1.59 -42.79
C THR A 97 -4.38 0.87 -42.88
N PRO A 98 -5.24 0.85 -41.81
CA PRO A 98 -5.60 1.97 -40.89
C PRO A 98 -5.54 1.70 -39.35
N LEU A 99 -5.81 2.78 -38.59
CA LEU A 99 -5.41 3.15 -37.21
C LEU A 99 -5.91 2.27 -36.04
N GLU A 100 -4.97 1.85 -35.18
CA GLU A 100 -5.15 1.14 -33.90
C GLU A 100 -4.57 1.93 -32.69
N PRO A 101 -4.88 1.55 -31.43
CA PRO A 101 -4.67 2.34 -30.22
C PRO A 101 -3.20 2.74 -30.01
N LEU A 102 -2.98 3.88 -29.34
CA LEU A 102 -1.67 4.48 -29.07
C LEU A 102 -0.82 3.63 -28.10
N GLU A 103 -0.35 2.47 -28.55
CA GLU A 103 0.80 1.76 -27.96
C GLU A 103 2.07 2.54 -28.30
N ARG A 104 2.61 3.30 -27.33
CA ARG A 104 3.99 3.76 -27.41
C ARG A 104 4.89 2.52 -27.24
N GLN A 105 5.30 1.92 -28.36
CA GLN A 105 6.35 0.89 -28.39
C GLN A 105 7.58 1.37 -27.62
N ALA A 106 7.89 0.68 -26.51
CA ALA A 106 9.21 0.74 -25.91
C ALA A 106 10.22 0.26 -26.95
N ALA A 107 11.26 1.06 -27.21
CA ALA A 107 12.36 0.65 -28.07
C ALA A 107 12.94 -0.69 -27.55
N PRO A 108 13.38 -1.61 -28.42
CA PRO A 108 14.00 -2.86 -27.99
C PRO A 108 15.23 -2.57 -27.11
N LEU A 109 15.41 -3.39 -26.09
CA LEU A 109 16.54 -3.38 -25.16
C LEU A 109 17.85 -3.36 -25.96
N ALA A 110 18.59 -2.25 -25.92
CA ALA A 110 19.99 -2.27 -26.29
C ALA A 110 20.74 -3.16 -25.28
N GLU A 111 21.29 -4.28 -25.75
CA GLU A 111 22.17 -5.12 -24.93
C GLU A 111 23.42 -4.32 -24.53
N PRO A 112 23.90 -4.46 -23.28
CA PRO A 112 25.17 -3.88 -22.89
C PRO A 112 26.31 -4.48 -23.72
N ILE A 113 27.33 -3.66 -23.97
CA ILE A 113 28.56 -4.03 -24.70
C ILE A 113 29.35 -5.16 -23.98
N PHE A 114 28.93 -5.58 -22.79
CA PHE A 114 29.59 -6.61 -21.98
C PHE A 114 28.62 -7.73 -21.62
N GLY A 115 28.81 -8.92 -22.21
CA GLY A 115 28.19 -10.17 -21.77
C GLY A 115 28.76 -10.65 -20.43
N GLU A 116 27.95 -11.42 -19.68
CA GLU A 116 28.14 -12.24 -18.44
C GLU A 116 29.37 -12.13 -17.49
N GLN A 117 30.30 -11.20 -17.64
CA GLN A 117 31.47 -11.03 -16.75
C GLN A 117 31.22 -9.97 -15.67
N ALA A 118 30.11 -10.12 -14.95
CA ALA A 118 29.68 -9.24 -13.85
C ALA A 118 30.52 -9.38 -12.56
N ALA A 119 31.30 -10.45 -12.41
CA ALA A 119 32.02 -10.79 -11.18
C ALA A 119 33.17 -9.82 -10.81
N PHE A 120 33.56 -8.91 -11.70
CA PHE A 120 34.63 -7.94 -11.46
C PHE A 120 34.18 -6.70 -10.65
N LEU A 121 32.88 -6.46 -10.51
CA LEU A 121 32.33 -5.26 -9.85
C LEU A 121 32.25 -5.37 -8.31
N ASP A 122 32.27 -6.59 -7.76
CA ASP A 122 32.15 -6.83 -6.31
C ASP A 122 33.36 -6.30 -5.50
N ASP A 123 34.55 -6.24 -6.11
CA ASP A 123 35.79 -5.76 -5.49
C ASP A 123 36.06 -4.26 -5.72
N VAL A 124 35.18 -3.54 -6.42
CA VAL A 124 35.37 -2.11 -6.68
C VAL A 124 34.85 -1.29 -5.49
N ARG A 125 35.75 -0.95 -4.55
CA ARG A 125 35.56 0.19 -3.65
C ARG A 125 35.60 1.48 -4.48
N LEU A 126 34.44 1.93 -4.94
CA LEU A 126 34.25 3.21 -5.62
C LEU A 126 34.37 4.34 -4.60
N THR A 127 35.59 4.63 -4.16
CA THR A 127 35.87 5.88 -3.48
C THR A 127 35.84 7.00 -4.52
N GLU A 128 34.70 7.69 -4.60
CA GLU A 128 34.46 8.95 -5.32
C GLU A 128 34.87 8.96 -6.82
N THR A 129 34.07 8.36 -7.69
CA THR A 129 34.22 8.46 -9.17
C THR A 129 33.21 9.44 -9.78
N PHE A 130 33.69 10.47 -10.50
CA PHE A 130 32.89 11.36 -11.34
C PHE A 130 33.12 11.06 -12.84
N VAL A 131 32.03 10.90 -13.60
CA VAL A 131 32.04 10.89 -15.07
C VAL A 131 31.66 12.29 -15.54
N ASN A 132 32.45 12.93 -16.42
CA ASN A 132 32.00 14.16 -17.07
C ASN A 132 32.39 14.24 -18.55
N ARG A 133 31.43 14.70 -19.36
CA ARG A 133 31.66 15.49 -20.58
C ARG A 133 30.70 16.68 -20.60
N ASP A 134 31.24 17.79 -20.11
CA ASP A 134 30.96 19.22 -20.29
C ASP A 134 29.54 19.77 -20.56
N ARG A 135 29.20 20.76 -19.71
CA ARG A 135 28.26 21.91 -19.85
C ARG A 135 26.79 21.65 -20.23
N GLN A 136 25.99 21.23 -19.25
CA GLN A 136 24.64 21.75 -18.91
C GLN A 136 24.11 21.01 -17.65
N SER A 137 23.27 21.66 -16.84
CA SER A 137 22.58 21.20 -15.62
C SER A 137 22.72 19.70 -15.26
N GLN A 138 23.78 19.30 -14.55
CA GLN A 138 23.96 17.91 -14.13
C GLN A 138 23.40 17.68 -12.72
N ILE A 139 22.68 16.57 -12.58
CA ILE A 139 22.01 16.14 -11.34
C ILE A 139 22.87 15.08 -10.66
N ASP A 140 23.07 15.21 -9.35
CA ASP A 140 23.81 14.25 -8.53
C ASP A 140 22.88 13.07 -8.15
N LEU A 141 23.12 11.87 -8.69
CA LEU A 141 22.53 10.62 -8.23
C LEU A 141 23.39 10.03 -7.10
N GLU A 142 22.80 9.89 -5.92
CA GLU A 142 23.43 9.49 -4.67
C GLU A 142 22.87 8.18 -4.13
N LEU A 143 23.73 7.25 -3.70
CA LEU A 143 23.29 5.99 -3.05
C LEU A 143 23.59 6.03 -1.56
N TYR A 144 22.66 5.53 -0.74
CA TYR A 144 22.77 5.49 0.73
C TYR A 144 22.49 4.09 1.26
N HIS A 145 23.39 3.57 2.10
CA HIS A 145 23.18 2.34 2.86
C HIS A 145 22.61 2.70 4.24
N GLY A 146 21.30 2.52 4.44
CA GLY A 146 20.64 2.88 5.70
C GLY A 146 19.16 3.23 5.56
N SER A 147 18.61 3.82 6.63
CA SER A 147 17.20 4.22 6.69
C SER A 147 16.93 5.46 5.85
N LEU A 148 15.86 5.39 5.04
CA LEU A 148 15.34 6.53 4.27
C LEU A 148 14.99 7.74 5.15
N PHE A 149 14.69 7.54 6.44
CA PHE A 149 14.27 8.63 7.33
C PHE A 149 15.45 9.35 8.01
N ASP A 150 16.67 8.85 7.84
CA ASP A 150 17.88 9.41 8.46
C ASP A 150 18.72 10.26 7.48
N VAL A 151 18.39 10.23 6.18
CA VAL A 151 19.11 10.92 5.12
C VAL A 151 18.85 12.44 5.09
N PRO A 152 19.84 13.27 4.69
CA PRO A 152 19.75 14.72 4.72
C PRO A 152 19.09 15.29 3.46
N TYR A 153 17.83 14.91 3.21
CA TYR A 153 17.03 15.37 2.06
C TYR A 153 15.77 16.11 2.49
N ARG A 154 15.42 17.15 1.73
CA ARG A 154 14.20 17.93 1.94
C ARG A 154 12.91 17.21 1.53
N ALA A 155 12.96 16.30 0.55
CA ALA A 155 11.81 15.47 0.19
C ALA A 155 12.14 13.97 0.33
N VAL A 156 11.24 13.24 0.97
CA VAL A 156 11.26 11.78 1.04
C VAL A 156 10.09 11.25 0.21
N VAL A 157 10.40 10.42 -0.78
CA VAL A 157 9.41 9.82 -1.68
C VAL A 157 9.21 8.35 -1.32
N LEU A 158 7.96 7.92 -1.27
CA LEU A 158 7.55 6.53 -1.05
C LEU A 158 6.55 6.08 -2.10
N GLY A 159 6.79 4.92 -2.70
CA GLY A 159 5.82 4.26 -3.55
C GLY A 159 4.67 3.68 -2.73
N ILE A 160 3.43 3.87 -3.18
CA ILE A 160 2.24 3.27 -2.59
C ILE A 160 1.40 2.60 -3.68
N PHE A 161 0.80 1.46 -3.35
CA PHE A 161 -0.16 0.80 -4.23
C PHE A 161 -1.59 1.21 -3.85
N GLU A 162 -2.45 1.23 -4.84
CA GLU A 162 -3.88 1.43 -4.65
C GLU A 162 -4.49 0.29 -3.84
N ASP A 163 -5.45 0.62 -2.96
CA ASP A 163 -6.16 -0.32 -2.07
C ASP A 163 -5.32 -1.14 -1.08
N VAL A 164 -4.01 -0.90 -0.99
CA VAL A 164 -3.10 -1.56 -0.05
C VAL A 164 -2.77 -0.61 1.11
N ASP A 165 -2.86 -1.09 2.35
CA ASP A 165 -2.44 -0.28 3.50
C ASP A 165 -0.93 0.01 3.44
N PRO A 166 -0.45 1.13 4.02
CA PRO A 166 0.98 1.39 4.14
C PRO A 166 1.71 0.19 4.74
N THR A 167 2.72 -0.32 4.03
CA THR A 167 3.58 -1.41 4.48
C THR A 167 5.04 -0.97 4.52
N GLY A 168 5.86 -1.71 5.28
CA GLY A 168 7.30 -1.49 5.38
C GLY A 168 7.67 -0.03 5.72
N PRO A 169 8.45 0.67 4.87
CA PRO A 169 8.81 2.07 5.08
C PRO A 169 7.62 3.01 5.23
N ALA A 170 6.52 2.79 4.50
CA ALA A 170 5.32 3.62 4.61
C ALA A 170 4.60 3.40 5.96
N ASP A 171 4.58 2.18 6.49
CA ASP A 171 4.08 1.91 7.86
C ASP A 171 4.96 2.61 8.91
N LYS A 172 6.30 2.58 8.71
CA LYS A 172 7.22 3.27 9.62
C LYS A 172 7.01 4.78 9.60
N LEU A 173 6.77 5.36 8.43
CA LEU A 173 6.45 6.78 8.29
C LEU A 173 5.09 7.11 8.94
N ASN A 174 4.11 6.21 8.83
CA ASN A 174 2.84 6.33 9.52
C ASN A 174 3.02 6.36 11.06
N GLU A 175 3.86 5.49 11.62
CA GLU A 175 4.22 5.54 13.05
C GLU A 175 4.86 6.89 13.44
N LEU A 176 5.80 7.40 12.63
CA LEU A 176 6.49 8.67 12.88
C LEU A 176 5.60 9.91 12.74
N SER A 177 4.50 9.80 12.01
CA SER A 177 3.47 10.84 11.84
C SER A 177 2.28 10.68 12.79
N GLY A 178 2.35 9.76 13.77
CA GLY A 178 1.29 9.54 14.75
C GLY A 178 0.01 8.92 14.16
N GLY A 179 0.12 8.18 13.06
CA GLY A 179 -1.01 7.53 12.39
C GLY A 179 -1.70 8.37 11.31
N ALA A 180 -1.20 9.59 11.01
CA ALA A 180 -1.84 10.52 10.10
C ALA A 180 -1.99 9.96 8.68
N ILE A 181 -0.99 9.24 8.16
CA ILE A 181 -1.02 8.69 6.80
C ILE A 181 -2.14 7.66 6.65
N ARG A 182 -2.26 6.76 7.62
CA ARG A 182 -3.33 5.76 7.66
C ARG A 182 -4.69 6.43 7.76
N GLU A 183 -4.84 7.46 8.59
CA GLU A 183 -6.09 8.22 8.69
C GLU A 183 -6.49 8.84 7.34
N LEU A 184 -5.53 9.44 6.60
CA LEU A 184 -5.80 10.02 5.28
C LEU A 184 -6.23 8.96 4.24
N ILE A 185 -5.62 7.78 4.26
CA ILE A 185 -5.99 6.65 3.39
C ILE A 185 -7.36 6.10 3.77
N GLU A 186 -7.64 5.89 5.05
CA GLU A 186 -8.96 5.45 5.55
C GLU A 186 -10.05 6.46 5.20
N ARG A 187 -9.69 7.75 5.14
CA ARG A 187 -10.57 8.82 4.68
C ARG A 187 -10.69 8.93 3.16
N ARG A 188 -9.92 8.15 2.38
CA ARG A 188 -9.85 8.25 0.92
C ARG A 188 -9.49 9.67 0.43
N MET A 189 -8.58 10.32 1.15
CA MET A 189 -8.12 11.69 0.81
C MET A 189 -7.01 11.70 -0.25
N PHE A 190 -6.39 10.56 -0.50
CA PHE A 190 -5.56 10.29 -1.66
C PHE A 190 -5.59 8.80 -1.95
N ASP A 191 -5.36 8.44 -3.20
CA ASP A 191 -5.24 7.06 -3.64
C ASP A 191 -3.79 6.75 -4.08
N GLY A 192 -3.53 5.48 -4.33
CA GLY A 192 -2.27 5.01 -4.89
C GLY A 192 -2.28 4.91 -6.41
N GLY A 193 -3.16 5.63 -7.11
CA GLY A 193 -3.37 5.51 -8.56
C GLY A 193 -2.09 5.69 -9.38
N ALA A 194 -1.98 5.00 -10.52
CA ALA A 194 -0.74 4.97 -11.29
C ALA A 194 -0.32 6.37 -11.76
N GLY A 195 0.82 6.85 -11.27
CA GLY A 195 1.31 8.19 -11.61
C GLY A 195 0.69 9.34 -10.82
N HIS A 196 -0.24 9.07 -9.90
CA HIS A 196 -0.74 10.08 -8.97
C HIS A 196 0.35 10.47 -7.97
N VAL A 197 0.37 11.74 -7.57
CA VAL A 197 1.38 12.27 -6.64
C VAL A 197 0.68 13.04 -5.54
N PHE A 198 0.91 12.62 -4.29
CA PHE A 198 0.42 13.32 -3.12
C PHE A 198 1.60 13.87 -2.31
N VAL A 199 1.58 15.17 -1.99
CA VAL A 199 2.65 15.84 -1.24
C VAL A 199 2.11 16.35 0.09
N ALA A 200 2.74 15.94 1.19
CA ALA A 200 2.41 16.38 2.53
C ALA A 200 3.61 17.07 3.20
N PRO A 201 3.45 18.28 3.77
CA PRO A 201 4.48 18.89 4.59
C PRO A 201 4.62 18.12 5.92
N THR A 202 5.84 18.03 6.45
CA THR A 202 6.14 17.24 7.67
C THR A 202 5.92 18.00 8.98
N GLY A 203 5.97 19.34 8.97
CA GLY A 203 5.69 20.18 10.14
C GLY A 203 6.55 19.83 11.36
N ARG A 204 5.91 19.59 12.53
CA ARG A 204 6.59 19.28 13.81
C ARG A 204 6.84 17.77 14.04
N ASN A 205 6.71 16.94 13.00
CA ASN A 205 6.93 15.50 13.11
C ASN A 205 8.42 15.17 13.36
N LEU A 206 8.72 13.93 13.77
CA LEU A 206 10.09 13.48 14.04
C LEU A 206 10.97 13.29 12.79
N LEU A 207 10.53 13.82 11.65
CA LEU A 207 11.14 13.62 10.33
C LEU A 207 12.12 14.76 10.04
N ARG A 208 13.22 14.42 9.35
CA ARG A 208 14.26 15.39 8.95
C ARG A 208 13.96 16.09 7.62
N CYS A 209 12.99 15.60 6.86
CA CYS A 209 12.58 16.18 5.58
C CYS A 209 11.50 17.24 5.78
N ASP A 210 11.37 18.16 4.82
CA ASP A 210 10.31 19.17 4.74
C ASP A 210 9.03 18.58 4.14
N TYR A 211 9.19 17.63 3.21
CA TYR A 211 8.10 17.03 2.42
C TYR A 211 8.14 15.50 2.48
N ILE A 212 6.97 14.92 2.66
CA ILE A 212 6.66 13.53 2.33
C ILE A 212 5.96 13.54 0.98
N VAL A 213 6.37 12.66 0.08
CA VAL A 213 5.75 12.49 -1.22
C VAL A 213 5.33 11.04 -1.38
N PHE A 214 4.06 10.81 -1.64
CA PHE A 214 3.56 9.51 -2.07
C PHE A 214 3.46 9.47 -3.57
N MET A 215 4.13 8.48 -4.14
CA MET A 215 4.14 8.19 -5.56
C MET A 215 3.23 6.98 -5.80
N GLY A 216 2.11 7.21 -6.46
CA GLY A 216 1.12 6.18 -6.76
C GLY A 216 1.62 5.23 -7.84
N LEU A 217 1.58 3.94 -7.51
CA LEU A 217 2.04 2.82 -8.37
C LEU A 217 0.87 2.09 -9.04
N GLY A 218 -0.35 2.60 -8.87
CA GLY A 218 -1.59 2.01 -9.34
C GLY A 218 -1.98 0.75 -8.60
N ARG A 219 -2.89 0.03 -9.24
CA ARG A 219 -3.27 -1.31 -8.82
C ARG A 219 -2.07 -2.22 -8.95
N TYR A 220 -1.90 -3.02 -7.92
CA TYR A 220 -0.77 -3.91 -7.83
C TYR A 220 -0.74 -4.99 -8.93
N ALA A 221 -1.92 -5.49 -9.36
CA ALA A 221 -2.03 -6.44 -10.47
C ALA A 221 -1.55 -5.84 -11.80
N ASP A 222 -2.04 -4.65 -12.16
CA ASP A 222 -1.63 -3.92 -13.37
C ASP A 222 -0.15 -3.53 -13.35
N PHE A 223 0.35 -3.19 -12.15
CA PHE A 223 1.75 -2.84 -11.97
C PHE A 223 2.67 -3.98 -12.43
N ILE A 224 2.30 -5.25 -12.26
CA ILE A 224 3.14 -6.37 -12.70
C ILE A 224 3.11 -6.54 -14.22
N GLU A 225 1.96 -6.27 -14.85
CA GLU A 225 1.82 -6.37 -16.30
C GLU A 225 2.59 -5.26 -17.03
N SER A 226 2.70 -4.07 -16.42
CA SER A 226 3.29 -2.87 -17.03
C SER A 226 4.33 -2.17 -16.13
N THR A 227 5.14 -2.95 -15.41
CA THR A 227 6.03 -2.43 -14.34
C THR A 227 6.89 -1.26 -14.77
N ASP A 228 7.61 -1.40 -15.89
CA ASP A 228 8.52 -0.35 -16.38
C ASP A 228 7.80 0.94 -16.74
N ALA A 229 6.64 0.83 -17.39
CA ALA A 229 5.82 1.98 -17.78
C ALA A 229 5.26 2.71 -16.56
N VAL A 230 4.77 1.96 -15.57
CA VAL A 230 4.19 2.52 -14.34
C VAL A 230 5.28 3.20 -13.50
N ILE A 231 6.44 2.56 -13.32
CA ILE A 231 7.57 3.17 -12.60
C ILE A 231 8.03 4.46 -13.29
N ARG A 232 8.17 4.46 -14.62
CA ARG A 232 8.57 5.67 -15.38
C ARG A 232 7.54 6.78 -15.24
N LEU A 233 6.25 6.47 -15.40
CA LEU A 233 5.17 7.44 -15.23
C LEU A 233 5.17 8.04 -13.82
N ALA A 234 5.26 7.18 -12.80
CA ALA A 234 5.20 7.58 -11.40
C ALA A 234 6.40 8.44 -10.98
N THR A 235 7.61 8.05 -11.37
CA THR A 235 8.82 8.83 -11.09
C THR A 235 8.87 10.15 -11.86
N SER A 236 8.45 10.15 -13.13
CA SER A 236 8.33 11.35 -13.95
C SER A 236 7.36 12.37 -13.36
N ASN A 237 6.13 11.94 -13.04
CA ASN A 237 5.13 12.82 -12.42
C ASN A 237 5.57 13.32 -11.04
N THR A 238 6.21 12.47 -10.24
CA THR A 238 6.74 12.85 -8.92
C THR A 238 7.76 13.98 -9.05
N LEU A 239 8.75 13.83 -9.92
CA LEU A 239 9.77 14.85 -10.09
C LEU A 239 9.21 16.12 -10.74
N ARG A 240 8.31 16.00 -11.73
CA ARG A 240 7.62 17.15 -12.32
C ARG A 240 6.89 17.96 -11.25
N THR A 241 6.20 17.28 -10.32
CA THR A 241 5.51 17.91 -9.18
C THR A 241 6.50 18.65 -8.28
N LEU A 242 7.60 18.01 -7.88
CA LEU A 242 8.61 18.61 -7.03
C LEU A 242 9.30 19.83 -7.67
N LEU A 243 9.61 19.76 -8.97
CA LEU A 243 10.14 20.87 -9.75
C LEU A 243 9.21 22.08 -9.72
N HIS A 244 7.90 21.87 -9.90
CA HIS A 244 6.90 22.94 -9.81
C HIS A 244 6.77 23.51 -8.38
N CYS A 245 7.00 22.68 -7.35
CA CYS A 245 7.04 23.12 -5.96
C CYS A 245 8.36 23.80 -5.56
N GLY A 246 9.35 23.89 -6.44
CA GLY A 246 10.67 24.46 -6.14
C GLY A 246 11.51 23.60 -5.20
N VAL A 247 11.25 22.29 -5.16
CA VAL A 247 12.04 21.32 -4.40
C VAL A 247 13.15 20.78 -5.31
N ASP A 248 14.40 20.99 -4.90
CA ASP A 248 15.60 20.69 -5.67
C ASP A 248 16.24 19.33 -5.38
N GLU A 249 15.69 18.59 -4.42
CA GLU A 249 16.27 17.33 -3.99
C GLU A 249 15.21 16.37 -3.46
N LEU A 250 15.43 15.08 -3.70
CA LEU A 250 14.59 14.01 -3.14
C LEU A 250 15.41 12.77 -2.81
N ALA A 251 14.98 12.02 -1.80
CA ALA A 251 15.43 10.67 -1.53
C ALA A 251 14.27 9.68 -1.64
N THR A 252 14.53 8.50 -2.17
CA THR A 252 13.55 7.43 -2.34
C THR A 252 14.19 6.05 -2.17
N LEU A 253 13.36 5.01 -2.15
CA LEU A 253 13.78 3.61 -2.25
C LEU A 253 13.66 3.13 -3.69
N VAL A 254 14.34 2.04 -4.02
CA VAL A 254 14.11 1.37 -5.31
C VAL A 254 12.71 0.80 -5.33
N VAL A 255 11.87 1.34 -6.19
CA VAL A 255 10.48 0.92 -6.39
C VAL A 255 10.47 -0.34 -7.23
N GLY A 256 9.61 -1.30 -6.88
CA GLY A 256 9.47 -2.54 -7.67
C GLY A 256 10.47 -3.66 -7.34
N GLY A 257 11.52 -3.37 -6.55
CA GLY A 257 12.58 -4.35 -6.27
C GLY A 257 12.12 -5.58 -5.46
N GLY A 258 11.00 -5.50 -4.73
CA GLY A 258 10.39 -6.62 -4.00
C GLY A 258 9.27 -7.33 -4.75
N SER A 259 8.71 -6.73 -5.80
CA SER A 259 7.55 -7.22 -6.55
C SER A 259 7.95 -8.05 -7.78
N GLY A 260 9.01 -8.85 -7.65
CA GLY A 260 9.48 -9.77 -8.70
C GLY A 260 10.33 -9.16 -9.81
N GLN A 261 10.57 -7.84 -9.82
CA GLN A 261 11.44 -7.19 -10.80
C GLN A 261 12.92 -7.26 -10.39
N SER A 262 13.81 -7.44 -11.36
CA SER A 262 15.25 -7.28 -11.10
C SER A 262 15.56 -5.83 -10.70
N ILE A 263 16.46 -5.65 -9.73
CA ILE A 263 16.94 -4.32 -9.30
C ILE A 263 17.44 -3.50 -10.50
N ARG A 264 18.05 -4.16 -11.50
CA ARG A 264 18.48 -3.55 -12.76
C ARG A 264 17.36 -2.78 -13.46
N ASN A 265 16.25 -3.45 -13.75
CA ASN A 265 15.17 -2.86 -14.54
C ASN A 265 14.46 -1.76 -13.73
N ALA A 266 14.27 -1.99 -12.42
CA ALA A 266 13.72 -1.00 -11.51
C ALA A 266 14.53 0.30 -11.50
N VAL A 267 15.86 0.21 -11.30
CA VAL A 267 16.76 1.38 -11.29
C VAL A 267 16.71 2.10 -12.64
N ARG A 268 16.79 1.37 -13.76
CA ARG A 268 16.73 1.97 -15.09
C ARG A 268 15.42 2.74 -15.29
N SER A 269 14.29 2.09 -15.06
CA SER A 269 12.96 2.67 -15.25
C SER A 269 12.74 3.90 -14.36
N MET A 270 13.20 3.85 -13.10
CA MET A 270 13.13 5.02 -12.20
C MET A 270 13.97 6.18 -12.70
N VAL A 271 15.24 5.94 -13.03
CA VAL A 271 16.16 7.00 -13.44
C VAL A 271 15.74 7.61 -14.79
N CYS A 272 15.29 6.79 -15.74
CA CYS A 272 14.73 7.28 -17.01
C CYS A 272 13.50 8.16 -16.78
N GLY A 273 12.55 7.74 -15.94
CA GLY A 273 11.36 8.55 -15.64
C GLY A 273 11.70 9.90 -15.01
N PHE A 274 12.66 9.95 -14.09
CA PHE A 274 13.17 11.22 -13.57
C PHE A 274 13.78 12.09 -14.69
N LEU A 275 14.68 11.53 -15.49
CA LEU A 275 15.33 12.27 -16.59
C LEU A 275 14.33 12.80 -17.61
N GLU A 276 13.27 12.06 -17.91
CA GLU A 276 12.18 12.52 -18.80
C GLU A 276 11.51 13.78 -18.26
N ALA A 277 11.19 13.83 -16.97
CA ALA A 277 10.59 15.03 -16.36
C ALA A 277 11.53 16.25 -16.45
N ILE A 278 12.84 16.05 -16.28
CA ILE A 278 13.82 17.13 -16.45
C ILE A 278 13.92 17.58 -17.90
N GLN A 279 13.96 16.63 -18.85
CA GLN A 279 14.05 16.91 -20.27
C GLN A 279 12.83 17.68 -20.77
N GLU A 280 11.63 17.28 -20.37
CA GLU A 280 10.38 18.00 -20.69
C GLU A 280 10.37 19.43 -20.15
N MET A 281 11.00 19.64 -18.99
CA MET A 281 11.08 20.96 -18.35
C MET A 281 12.28 21.79 -18.85
N LYS A 282 13.12 21.28 -19.76
CA LYS A 282 14.27 22.03 -20.30
C LYS A 282 13.82 23.37 -20.88
N GLY A 283 14.55 24.43 -20.51
CA GLY A 283 14.21 25.81 -20.91
C GLY A 283 13.28 26.55 -19.93
N THR A 284 12.74 25.87 -18.92
CA THR A 284 12.03 26.52 -17.81
C THR A 284 12.98 26.90 -16.67
N PRO A 285 12.69 27.95 -15.87
CA PRO A 285 13.45 28.25 -14.65
C PRO A 285 13.49 27.06 -13.68
N GLN A 286 12.38 26.31 -13.58
CA GLN A 286 12.21 25.18 -12.68
C GLN A 286 13.18 24.02 -12.99
N ALA A 287 13.47 23.72 -14.26
CA ALA A 287 14.41 22.65 -14.60
C ALA A 287 15.86 22.90 -14.14
N THR A 288 16.24 24.15 -13.86
CA THR A 288 17.57 24.47 -13.33
C THR A 288 17.69 24.31 -11.82
N VAL A 289 16.56 24.03 -11.15
CA VAL A 289 16.47 23.97 -9.69
C VAL A 289 16.94 22.61 -9.17
N PHE A 290 16.61 21.49 -9.83
CA PHE A 290 16.89 20.15 -9.31
C PHE A 290 18.37 19.77 -9.36
N ARG A 291 18.86 19.22 -8.25
CA ARG A 291 20.29 19.01 -7.98
C ARG A 291 20.62 17.61 -7.49
N ARG A 292 19.78 16.99 -6.65
CA ARG A 292 20.14 15.76 -5.93
C ARG A 292 19.03 14.72 -5.92
N LEU A 293 19.35 13.50 -6.32
CA LEU A 293 18.48 12.33 -6.26
C LEU A 293 19.15 11.26 -5.39
N GLY A 294 18.56 10.91 -4.25
CA GLY A 294 19.04 9.86 -3.35
C GLY A 294 18.27 8.55 -3.54
N LEU A 295 18.99 7.43 -3.67
CA LEU A 295 18.43 6.08 -3.58
C LEU A 295 18.96 5.42 -2.29
N CYS A 296 18.05 5.02 -1.42
CA CYS A 296 18.38 4.38 -0.15
C CYS A 296 18.07 2.88 -0.20
N GLU A 297 18.92 2.08 0.44
CA GLU A 297 18.66 0.65 0.69
C GLU A 297 19.21 0.28 2.06
N PHE A 298 18.41 -0.44 2.84
CA PHE A 298 18.76 -0.82 4.22
C PHE A 298 19.46 -2.18 4.27
N ASP A 299 19.14 -3.10 3.35
CA ASP A 299 19.76 -4.42 3.31
C ASP A 299 21.12 -4.37 2.58
N ALA A 300 22.18 -4.79 3.27
CA ALA A 300 23.54 -4.72 2.74
C ALA A 300 23.74 -5.49 1.42
N LYS A 301 23.05 -6.63 1.24
CA LYS A 301 23.16 -7.43 0.01
C LYS A 301 22.44 -6.72 -1.14
N ARG A 302 21.21 -6.26 -0.92
CA ARG A 302 20.46 -5.48 -1.93
C ARG A 302 21.15 -4.16 -2.26
N TYR A 303 21.83 -3.54 -1.29
CA TYR A 303 22.62 -2.35 -1.51
C TYR A 303 23.80 -2.62 -2.45
N ALA A 304 24.52 -3.74 -2.27
CA ALA A 304 25.60 -4.14 -3.17
C ALA A 304 25.09 -4.41 -4.60
N GLU A 305 23.92 -5.06 -4.75
CA GLU A 305 23.25 -5.26 -6.03
C GLU A 305 22.85 -3.92 -6.67
N LEU A 306 22.22 -3.02 -5.90
CA LEU A 306 21.84 -1.67 -6.33
C LEU A 306 23.06 -0.87 -6.81
N LYS A 307 24.14 -0.86 -6.02
CA LYS A 307 25.40 -0.20 -6.37
C LYS A 307 25.92 -0.70 -7.71
N SER A 308 25.95 -2.01 -7.91
CA SER A 308 26.41 -2.62 -9.16
C SER A 308 25.56 -2.21 -10.36
N GLU A 309 24.24 -2.13 -10.20
CA GLU A 309 23.32 -1.80 -11.30
C GLU A 309 23.35 -0.29 -11.64
N VAL A 310 23.49 0.59 -10.65
CA VAL A 310 23.68 2.03 -10.88
C VAL A 310 24.98 2.31 -11.63
N VAL A 311 26.06 1.59 -11.29
CA VAL A 311 27.34 1.67 -12.01
C VAL A 311 27.18 1.23 -13.46
N ARG A 312 26.45 0.14 -13.73
CA ARG A 312 26.15 -0.28 -15.12
C ARG A 312 25.34 0.76 -15.87
N PHE A 313 24.31 1.32 -15.23
CA PHE A 313 23.47 2.36 -15.82
C PHE A 313 24.30 3.58 -16.23
N ALA A 314 25.30 3.98 -15.44
CA ALA A 314 26.20 5.10 -15.75
C ALA A 314 26.96 4.97 -17.09
N PHE A 315 27.07 3.75 -17.64
CA PHE A 315 27.69 3.50 -18.96
C PHE A 315 26.70 3.44 -20.13
N THR A 316 25.42 3.74 -19.89
CA THR A 316 24.39 3.77 -20.94
C THR A 316 24.28 5.16 -21.59
N GLN A 317 23.69 5.24 -22.79
CA GLN A 317 23.44 6.53 -23.45
C GLN A 317 22.43 7.40 -22.68
N ASP A 318 21.54 6.76 -21.94
CA ASP A 318 20.50 7.41 -21.11
C ASP A 318 21.11 8.17 -19.92
N ALA A 319 22.33 7.82 -19.49
CA ALA A 319 23.02 8.43 -18.34
C ALA A 319 23.77 9.74 -18.64
N THR A 320 23.72 10.24 -19.88
CA THR A 320 24.52 11.38 -20.35
C THR A 320 24.25 12.70 -19.63
N GLU A 321 23.07 12.85 -19.01
CA GLU A 321 22.65 14.06 -18.29
C GLU A 321 22.90 14.00 -16.76
N LEU A 322 23.47 12.90 -16.25
CA LEU A 322 23.65 12.66 -14.80
C LEU A 322 25.10 12.76 -14.35
N ARG A 323 25.30 13.28 -13.13
CA ARG A 323 26.49 13.05 -12.31
C ARG A 323 26.16 11.96 -11.31
N PHE A 324 27.08 11.03 -11.13
CA PHE A 324 26.94 9.97 -10.13
C PHE A 324 27.85 10.31 -8.95
N ARG A 325 27.31 10.29 -7.73
CA ARG A 325 28.09 10.42 -6.50
C ARG A 325 27.72 9.28 -5.55
N LEU A 326 28.62 8.34 -5.34
CA LEU A 326 28.36 7.23 -4.42
C LEU A 326 28.71 7.64 -2.98
N HIS A 327 27.75 7.56 -2.05
CA HIS A 327 28.00 7.79 -0.62
C HIS A 327 27.92 6.47 0.15
N GLU A 328 29.06 5.90 0.51
CA GLU A 328 29.13 4.86 1.53
C GLU A 328 29.15 5.52 2.91
N ALA A 329 28.05 6.19 3.28
CA ALA A 329 27.90 6.75 4.61
C ALA A 329 27.26 5.70 5.52
N ASP A 330 28.03 5.12 6.44
CA ASP A 330 27.49 4.39 7.59
C ASP A 330 26.75 5.39 8.50
N TYR A 331 25.48 5.66 8.21
CA TYR A 331 24.64 6.42 9.12
C TYR A 331 24.17 5.47 10.24
N PRO A 332 24.48 5.75 11.51
CA PRO A 332 24.01 4.91 12.60
C PRO A 332 22.48 4.92 12.63
N ALA A 333 21.88 3.74 12.62
CA ALA A 333 20.44 3.57 12.84
C ALA A 333 20.06 4.33 14.12
N THR A 334 19.04 5.18 14.05
CA THR A 334 18.59 6.05 15.14
C THR A 334 17.88 5.23 16.24
N GLU A 335 18.59 4.32 16.91
CA GLU A 335 18.09 3.58 18.07
C GLU A 335 18.03 4.44 19.34
N SER A 336 18.79 5.55 19.42
CA SER A 336 18.94 6.31 20.68
C SER A 336 17.73 7.16 21.06
N ARG A 337 16.97 7.72 20.11
CA ARG A 337 15.79 8.53 20.43
C ARG A 337 14.61 7.74 21.00
N SER A 338 14.59 6.42 20.81
CA SER A 338 13.56 5.53 21.37
C SER A 338 13.76 5.25 22.86
N LYS A 339 15.01 5.30 23.34
CA LYS A 339 15.38 4.97 24.73
C LYS A 339 15.22 6.17 25.65
N ASP A 340 15.64 7.36 25.21
CA ASP A 340 15.50 8.59 26.02
C ASP A 340 14.02 8.93 26.29
N ARG A 341 13.13 8.64 25.32
CA ARG A 341 11.68 8.81 25.51
C ARG A 341 11.00 7.69 26.28
N LYS A 342 11.60 6.52 26.39
CA LYS A 342 11.04 5.47 27.26
C LYS A 342 11.10 5.92 28.72
N ALA A 343 12.17 6.63 29.08
CA ALA A 343 12.31 7.27 30.39
C ALA A 343 11.32 8.44 30.59
N ASP A 344 11.13 9.32 29.59
CA ASP A 344 10.17 10.44 29.70
C ASP A 344 8.68 10.03 29.60
N ARG A 345 8.36 8.89 28.95
CA ARG A 345 6.98 8.37 28.81
C ARG A 345 6.53 7.46 29.94
N GLU A 346 7.47 6.78 30.60
CA GLU A 346 7.17 5.99 31.80
C GLU A 346 6.73 6.91 32.97
N ASP A 347 7.08 8.19 32.93
CA ASP A 347 6.71 9.20 33.94
C ASP A 347 5.37 9.92 33.63
N SER A 348 4.80 9.77 32.43
CA SER A 348 3.57 10.47 31.97
C SER A 348 2.29 9.60 31.92
N GLY A 349 2.38 8.29 32.20
CA GLY A 349 1.23 7.37 32.15
C GLY A 349 0.85 6.87 30.74
N GLU A 350 1.56 7.25 29.68
CA GLU A 350 1.35 6.78 28.29
C GLU A 350 1.77 5.30 28.05
N ALA A 351 2.41 4.66 29.03
CA ALA A 351 2.93 3.28 28.90
C ALA A 351 1.82 2.22 28.72
N ASP A 352 0.60 2.47 29.21
CA ASP A 352 -0.54 1.56 29.00
C ASP A 352 -1.19 1.73 27.61
N SER A 353 -1.16 2.94 27.03
CA SER A 353 -1.60 3.15 25.64
C SER A 353 -0.66 2.53 24.61
N ASP A 354 0.65 2.50 24.89
CA ASP A 354 1.65 1.86 24.00
C ASP A 354 1.58 0.31 24.04
N LYS A 355 1.07 -0.29 25.13
CA LYS A 355 0.76 -1.72 25.20
C LYS A 355 -0.49 -2.08 24.38
N ALA A 356 -1.51 -1.22 24.39
CA ALA A 356 -2.69 -1.36 23.54
C ALA A 356 -2.34 -1.14 22.04
N ALA A 357 -1.48 -0.17 21.73
CA ALA A 357 -1.01 0.09 20.36
C ALA A 357 -0.09 -1.02 19.81
N LYS A 358 0.66 -1.73 20.67
CA LYS A 358 1.44 -2.91 20.27
C LYS A 358 0.61 -4.17 20.07
N SER A 359 -0.60 -4.27 20.63
CA SER A 359 -1.50 -5.40 20.39
C SER A 359 -2.31 -5.30 19.08
N ASP A 360 -2.10 -4.25 18.29
CA ASP A 360 -2.92 -3.87 17.12
C ASP A 360 -2.34 -4.23 15.74
N LYS A 361 -1.18 -4.89 15.67
CA LYS A 361 -0.62 -5.36 14.39
C LYS A 361 -1.25 -6.69 13.96
N VAL A 362 -2.44 -6.60 13.36
CA VAL A 362 -2.95 -7.66 12.48
C VAL A 362 -2.14 -7.63 11.19
N ASP A 363 -1.52 -8.74 10.84
CA ASP A 363 -0.89 -8.93 9.54
C ASP A 363 -2.00 -9.10 8.48
N ILE A 364 -1.84 -8.46 7.32
CA ILE A 364 -2.85 -8.44 6.26
C ILE A 364 -2.24 -8.92 4.96
N ASN A 365 -2.80 -9.99 4.40
CA ASN A 365 -2.52 -10.42 3.03
C ASN A 365 -3.56 -9.81 2.10
N TYR A 366 -3.12 -9.25 0.98
CA TYR A 366 -4.01 -8.70 -0.04
C TYR A 366 -4.14 -9.68 -1.18
N LEU A 367 -5.35 -10.17 -1.40
CA LEU A 367 -5.71 -10.96 -2.58
C LEU A 367 -6.45 -10.04 -3.56
N THR A 368 -5.74 -9.55 -4.56
CA THR A 368 -6.33 -8.75 -5.62
C THR A 368 -6.89 -9.67 -6.70
N VAL A 369 -8.18 -9.53 -7.00
CA VAL A 369 -8.87 -10.34 -8.00
C VAL A 369 -9.65 -9.46 -8.98
N ARG A 370 -9.38 -9.62 -10.26
CA ARG A 370 -10.14 -9.00 -11.34
C ARG A 370 -10.80 -10.09 -12.17
N MET A 371 -12.07 -9.91 -12.47
CA MET A 371 -12.78 -10.78 -13.41
C MET A 371 -13.25 -9.98 -14.61
N ASP A 372 -12.91 -10.45 -15.80
CA ASP A 372 -13.38 -9.90 -17.07
C ASP A 372 -14.31 -10.90 -17.76
N GLY A 373 -15.38 -10.39 -18.36
CA GLY A 373 -16.24 -11.16 -19.22
C GLY A 373 -16.69 -10.29 -20.39
N GLU A 374 -16.45 -10.74 -21.62
CA GLU A 374 -17.05 -10.10 -22.78
C GLU A 374 -18.56 -10.42 -22.84
N PRO A 375 -19.42 -9.45 -23.21
CA PRO A 375 -20.77 -9.76 -23.62
C PRO A 375 -20.74 -10.44 -25.00
N GLY A 376 -20.40 -11.74 -25.07
CA GLY A 376 -20.47 -12.49 -26.34
C GLY A 376 -19.75 -13.85 -26.43
N GLU A 377 -20.50 -14.82 -26.97
CA GLU A 377 -20.16 -16.13 -27.58
C GLU A 377 -19.55 -17.29 -26.78
N THR A 378 -18.64 -17.11 -25.81
CA THR A 378 -18.18 -18.27 -24.99
C THR A 378 -18.86 -18.38 -23.64
N GLY A 379 -19.39 -17.27 -23.13
CA GLY A 379 -19.98 -17.19 -21.79
C GLY A 379 -19.00 -17.44 -20.65
N LEU A 380 -17.69 -17.53 -20.90
CA LEU A 380 -16.66 -17.78 -19.88
C LEU A 380 -16.04 -16.46 -19.40
N TRP A 381 -15.66 -16.39 -18.12
CA TRP A 381 -14.95 -15.25 -17.54
C TRP A 381 -13.47 -15.56 -17.35
N GLN A 382 -12.62 -14.55 -17.49
CA GLN A 382 -11.20 -14.64 -17.12
C GLN A 382 -11.01 -14.04 -15.73
N LEU A 383 -10.44 -14.82 -14.82
CA LEU A 383 -10.09 -14.41 -13.46
C LEU A 383 -8.58 -14.21 -13.37
N TYR A 384 -8.17 -13.00 -13.03
CA TYR A 384 -6.79 -12.62 -12.72
C TYR A 384 -6.68 -12.47 -11.21
N ALA A 385 -5.80 -13.22 -10.57
CA ALA A 385 -5.55 -13.16 -9.13
C ALA A 385 -4.07 -12.87 -8.85
N SER A 386 -3.82 -12.08 -7.82
CA SER A 386 -2.49 -11.75 -7.31
C SER A 386 -2.53 -11.71 -5.80
N LEU A 387 -1.58 -12.39 -5.14
CA LEU A 387 -1.44 -12.39 -3.69
C LEU A 387 -0.22 -11.57 -3.29
N LEU A 388 -0.45 -10.56 -2.44
CA LEU A 388 0.59 -9.80 -1.74
C LEU A 388 0.60 -10.21 -0.26
N THR A 389 1.66 -10.89 0.16
CA THR A 389 1.81 -11.37 1.54
C THR A 389 2.37 -10.29 2.47
N SER A 390 1.98 -10.35 3.74
CA SER A 390 2.55 -9.54 4.82
C SER A 390 3.87 -10.14 5.34
N GLY A 391 4.80 -9.29 5.76
CA GLY A 391 6.05 -9.70 6.44
C GLY A 391 7.34 -9.59 5.61
N LYS A 392 8.43 -10.20 6.11
CA LYS A 392 9.75 -10.19 5.47
C LYS A 392 9.75 -11.13 4.26
N GLY A 393 9.55 -10.57 3.07
CA GLY A 393 9.53 -11.32 1.82
C GLY A 393 8.19 -11.27 1.08
N ALA A 394 7.49 -10.13 1.15
CA ALA A 394 6.34 -9.85 0.29
C ALA A 394 6.68 -10.24 -1.16
N ALA A 395 6.08 -11.35 -1.61
CA ALA A 395 6.34 -11.98 -2.89
C ALA A 395 5.01 -12.15 -3.58
N VAL A 396 5.03 -12.07 -4.90
CA VAL A 396 3.81 -12.06 -5.68
C VAL A 396 3.76 -13.14 -6.71
N TYR A 397 2.57 -13.70 -6.79
CA TYR A 397 2.22 -14.85 -7.56
C TYR A 397 0.98 -14.48 -8.37
N PRO A 398 1.13 -14.17 -9.67
CA PRO A 398 -0.02 -14.00 -10.54
C PRO A 398 -0.62 -15.37 -10.87
N SER A 399 -1.94 -15.42 -11.02
CA SER A 399 -2.67 -16.59 -11.49
C SER A 399 -3.79 -16.14 -12.42
N VAL A 400 -3.87 -16.74 -13.60
CA VAL A 400 -4.99 -16.53 -14.54
C VAL A 400 -5.78 -17.82 -14.65
N LYS A 401 -7.11 -17.72 -14.62
CA LYS A 401 -7.98 -18.87 -14.73
C LYS A 401 -9.30 -18.54 -15.41
N THR A 402 -9.74 -19.45 -16.28
CA THR A 402 -11.08 -19.39 -16.87
C THR A 402 -12.12 -19.89 -15.87
N VAL A 403 -13.17 -19.10 -15.65
CA VAL A 403 -14.29 -19.39 -14.75
C VAL A 403 -15.57 -19.48 -15.56
N GLU A 404 -16.30 -20.59 -15.43
CA GLU A 404 -17.63 -20.73 -16.01
C GLU A 404 -18.69 -20.09 -15.09
N PRO A 405 -19.42 -19.05 -15.55
CA PRO A 405 -20.41 -18.34 -14.73
C PRO A 405 -21.52 -19.24 -14.22
N ALA A 406 -22.01 -20.15 -15.06
CA ALA A 406 -23.06 -21.09 -14.70
C ALA A 406 -22.62 -22.01 -13.55
N THR A 407 -21.37 -22.48 -13.57
CA THR A 407 -20.80 -23.29 -12.48
C THR A 407 -20.64 -22.47 -11.20
N LEU A 408 -20.18 -21.22 -11.28
CA LEU A 408 -20.07 -20.34 -10.11
C LEU A 408 -21.45 -20.02 -9.51
N ASP A 409 -22.44 -19.73 -10.34
CA ASP A 409 -23.81 -19.46 -9.91
C ASP A 409 -24.43 -20.71 -9.26
N GLN A 410 -24.20 -21.90 -9.83
CA GLN A 410 -24.63 -23.17 -9.25
C GLN A 410 -23.97 -23.43 -7.89
N LEU A 411 -22.64 -23.31 -7.79
CA LEU A 411 -21.92 -23.51 -6.52
C LEU A 411 -22.38 -22.53 -5.44
N THR A 412 -22.60 -21.27 -5.81
CA THR A 412 -23.11 -20.24 -4.90
C THR A 412 -24.51 -20.59 -4.40
N GLN A 413 -25.38 -21.11 -5.27
CA GLN A 413 -26.71 -21.56 -4.88
C GLN A 413 -26.66 -22.81 -4.00
N GLU A 414 -25.78 -23.76 -4.30
CA GLU A 414 -25.54 -24.94 -3.46
C GLU A 414 -25.05 -24.53 -2.06
N LEU A 415 -24.11 -23.58 -1.96
CA LEU A 415 -23.60 -23.06 -0.69
C LEU A 415 -24.68 -22.38 0.15
N ALA A 416 -25.54 -21.56 -0.47
CA ALA A 416 -26.61 -20.84 0.22
C ALA A 416 -27.67 -21.77 0.86
N HIS A 417 -27.76 -23.02 0.43
CA HIS A 417 -28.71 -24.02 0.94
C HIS A 417 -28.02 -25.27 1.50
N ALA A 418 -26.69 -25.24 1.63
CA ALA A 418 -25.92 -26.39 2.09
C ALA A 418 -26.19 -26.71 3.55
N ARG A 419 -26.07 -27.99 3.91
CA ARG A 419 -25.88 -28.37 5.31
C ARG A 419 -24.42 -28.14 5.67
N LEU A 420 -24.14 -27.86 6.95
CA LEU A 420 -22.78 -27.59 7.42
C LEU A 420 -21.77 -28.70 7.05
N ALA A 421 -22.21 -29.97 7.03
CA ALA A 421 -21.37 -31.10 6.61
C ALA A 421 -20.95 -31.08 5.13
N ASP A 422 -21.72 -30.42 4.26
CA ASP A 422 -21.48 -30.37 2.81
C ASP A 422 -20.63 -29.14 2.42
N VAL A 423 -20.63 -28.08 3.24
CA VAL A 423 -19.88 -26.83 3.01
C VAL A 423 -18.40 -27.07 2.69
N PRO A 424 -17.65 -27.93 3.42
CA PRO A 424 -16.24 -28.13 3.14
C PRO A 424 -15.96 -28.65 1.72
N ALA A 425 -16.81 -29.52 1.19
CA ALA A 425 -16.66 -30.06 -0.17
C ALA A 425 -17.05 -29.03 -1.25
N LEU A 426 -18.09 -28.24 -1.01
CA LEU A 426 -18.50 -27.16 -1.91
C LEU A 426 -17.46 -26.03 -1.98
N SER A 427 -16.88 -25.68 -0.83
CA SER A 427 -15.84 -24.66 -0.71
C SER A 427 -14.52 -25.07 -1.37
N GLU A 428 -14.19 -26.37 -1.32
CA GLU A 428 -13.06 -26.93 -2.07
C GLU A 428 -13.31 -26.83 -3.58
N ARG A 429 -14.52 -27.19 -4.06
CA ARG A 429 -14.90 -27.02 -5.48
C ARG A 429 -14.85 -25.56 -5.93
N LEU A 430 -15.28 -24.62 -5.07
CA LEU A 430 -15.18 -23.19 -5.33
C LEU A 430 -13.73 -22.75 -5.49
N SER A 431 -12.85 -23.16 -4.57
CA SER A 431 -11.42 -22.85 -4.64
C SER A 431 -10.76 -23.46 -5.88
N GLN A 432 -11.14 -24.69 -6.23
CA GLN A 432 -10.76 -25.39 -7.47
C GLN A 432 -11.39 -24.81 -8.73
N LEU A 433 -12.42 -23.97 -8.65
CA LEU A 433 -12.95 -23.21 -9.79
C LEU A 433 -12.16 -21.91 -9.97
N LEU A 434 -11.74 -21.26 -8.88
CA LEU A 434 -11.14 -19.92 -8.91
C LEU A 434 -9.62 -19.92 -9.07
N PHE A 435 -8.91 -20.93 -8.56
CA PHE A 435 -7.44 -20.90 -8.47
C PHE A 435 -6.75 -22.15 -9.02
N SER A 436 -5.54 -21.99 -9.56
CA SER A 436 -4.69 -23.11 -9.97
C SER A 436 -4.21 -23.91 -8.74
N ALA A 437 -3.72 -25.14 -8.92
CA ALA A 437 -3.20 -25.93 -7.81
C ALA A 437 -2.04 -25.24 -7.08
N GLY A 438 -1.07 -24.68 -7.83
CA GLY A 438 0.06 -23.97 -7.24
C GLY A 438 -0.33 -22.67 -6.52
N PHE A 439 -1.34 -21.94 -7.01
CA PHE A 439 -1.82 -20.74 -6.33
C PHE A 439 -2.60 -21.07 -5.03
N ARG A 440 -3.31 -22.21 -5.00
CA ARG A 440 -3.93 -22.70 -3.75
C ARG A 440 -2.90 -23.13 -2.72
N GLU A 441 -1.87 -23.87 -3.13
CA GLU A 441 -0.76 -24.26 -2.25
C GLU A 441 -0.04 -23.03 -1.68
N LEU A 442 0.12 -21.98 -2.47
CA LEU A 442 0.65 -20.71 -1.98
C LEU A 442 -0.25 -20.08 -0.91
N LEU A 443 -1.56 -19.98 -1.17
CA LEU A 443 -2.53 -19.44 -0.21
C LEU A 443 -2.55 -20.26 1.09
N GLU A 444 -2.48 -21.59 1.00
CA GLU A 444 -2.37 -22.51 2.15
C GLU A 444 -1.08 -22.29 2.96
N ASN A 445 0.03 -21.95 2.31
CA ASN A 445 1.31 -21.73 2.99
C ASN A 445 1.42 -20.35 3.67
N THR A 446 0.43 -19.49 3.51
CA THR A 446 0.38 -18.24 4.27
C THR A 446 -0.21 -18.50 5.66
N ASN A 447 0.38 -17.93 6.72
CA ASN A 447 -0.02 -18.18 8.11
C ASN A 447 -1.41 -17.59 8.43
N MET A 448 -2.47 -18.25 8.01
CA MET A 448 -3.86 -17.77 8.05
C MET A 448 -4.44 -17.73 9.47
N GLU A 449 -3.92 -18.52 10.41
CA GLU A 449 -4.33 -18.49 11.82
C GLU A 449 -4.10 -17.11 12.47
N SER A 450 -3.12 -16.35 11.98
CA SER A 450 -2.77 -15.02 12.50
C SER A 450 -2.82 -13.90 11.47
N THR A 451 -3.28 -14.16 10.24
CA THR A 451 -3.24 -13.21 9.13
C THR A 451 -4.61 -12.99 8.53
N HIS A 452 -5.01 -11.72 8.40
CA HIS A 452 -6.26 -11.34 7.79
C HIS A 452 -6.14 -11.35 6.26
N LEU A 453 -7.17 -11.84 5.55
CA LEU A 453 -7.23 -11.82 4.10
C LEU A 453 -8.12 -10.66 3.62
N ALA A 454 -7.50 -9.62 3.05
CA ALA A 454 -8.21 -8.52 2.40
C ALA A 454 -8.36 -8.81 0.90
N VAL A 455 -9.58 -9.05 0.43
CA VAL A 455 -9.88 -9.32 -0.97
C VAL A 455 -10.22 -8.02 -1.69
N VAL A 456 -9.35 -7.58 -2.59
CA VAL A 456 -9.57 -6.39 -3.44
C VAL A 456 -10.17 -6.87 -4.75
N HIS A 457 -11.36 -6.41 -5.12
CA HIS A 457 -12.07 -6.96 -6.29
C HIS A 457 -12.88 -5.95 -7.08
N ASN A 458 -12.99 -6.17 -8.39
CA ASN A 458 -13.89 -5.41 -9.26
C ASN A 458 -15.36 -5.84 -9.09
N ALA A 459 -16.28 -5.14 -9.77
CA ALA A 459 -17.71 -5.41 -9.70
C ALA A 459 -18.10 -6.82 -10.15
N LEU A 460 -17.43 -7.39 -11.16
CA LEU A 460 -17.76 -8.76 -11.60
C LEU A 460 -17.29 -9.81 -10.58
N ALA A 461 -16.09 -9.65 -10.03
CA ALA A 461 -15.51 -10.50 -9.00
C ALA A 461 -16.23 -10.41 -7.64
N SER A 462 -17.06 -9.38 -7.43
CA SER A 462 -17.95 -9.28 -6.26
C SER A 462 -18.91 -10.47 -6.13
N ARG A 463 -19.22 -11.14 -7.25
CA ARG A 463 -20.11 -12.31 -7.37
C ARG A 463 -19.54 -13.59 -6.79
N VAL A 464 -18.30 -13.58 -6.32
CA VAL A 464 -17.69 -14.73 -5.67
C VAL A 464 -17.94 -14.64 -4.15
N PRO A 465 -18.40 -15.73 -3.51
CA PRO A 465 -18.53 -15.79 -2.05
C PRO A 465 -17.15 -16.05 -1.42
N TRP A 466 -16.31 -15.02 -1.36
CA TRP A 466 -14.92 -15.11 -0.87
C TRP A 466 -14.81 -15.66 0.56
N GLU A 467 -15.81 -15.41 1.40
CA GLU A 467 -15.90 -15.91 2.76
C GLU A 467 -16.17 -17.42 2.84
N ALA A 468 -16.65 -18.03 1.75
CA ALA A 468 -16.79 -19.47 1.61
C ALA A 468 -15.55 -20.14 1.00
N LEU A 469 -14.45 -19.41 0.80
CA LEU A 469 -13.19 -20.02 0.38
C LEU A 469 -12.66 -20.98 1.45
N ARG A 470 -12.01 -22.04 0.98
CA ARG A 470 -11.31 -23.00 1.82
C ARG A 470 -9.90 -23.21 1.28
N LEU A 471 -8.91 -23.04 2.14
CA LEU A 471 -7.50 -23.19 1.81
C LEU A 471 -7.02 -24.45 2.54
N GLY A 472 -6.90 -25.58 1.85
CA GLY A 472 -6.52 -26.84 2.49
C GLY A 472 -7.63 -27.51 3.32
N GLN A 473 -7.23 -28.45 4.18
CA GLN A 473 -8.17 -29.41 4.78
C GLN A 473 -8.99 -28.88 5.96
N LYS A 474 -8.68 -27.73 6.57
CA LYS A 474 -9.45 -27.21 7.71
C LYS A 474 -9.67 -25.71 7.71
N GLU A 475 -9.06 -24.98 6.80
CA GLU A 475 -8.91 -23.55 6.97
C GLU A 475 -9.97 -22.81 6.16
N PHE A 476 -10.93 -22.23 6.89
CA PHE A 476 -11.80 -21.19 6.37
C PHE A 476 -11.20 -19.87 6.83
N PRO A 477 -10.59 -19.07 5.93
CA PRO A 477 -9.94 -17.82 6.33
C PRO A 477 -10.89 -16.88 7.09
N CYS A 478 -12.19 -16.94 6.80
CA CYS A 478 -13.21 -16.13 7.45
C CYS A 478 -13.46 -16.48 8.93
N LEU A 479 -13.09 -17.68 9.39
CA LEU A 479 -13.21 -18.19 10.77
C LEU A 479 -11.88 -18.16 11.54
N GLU A 480 -10.78 -17.82 10.88
CA GLU A 480 -9.42 -17.75 11.46
C GLU A 480 -8.96 -16.29 11.58
N GLY A 481 -8.01 -15.83 10.77
CA GLY A 481 -7.56 -14.43 10.75
C GLY A 481 -8.61 -13.44 10.23
N GLY A 482 -9.66 -13.94 9.57
CA GLY A 482 -10.78 -13.17 9.04
C GLY A 482 -10.62 -12.78 7.56
N VAL A 483 -11.75 -12.43 6.95
CA VAL A 483 -11.85 -11.95 5.57
C VAL A 483 -12.60 -10.62 5.53
N SER A 484 -12.04 -9.64 4.82
CA SER A 484 -12.66 -8.38 4.43
C SER A 484 -12.54 -8.15 2.92
N ARG A 485 -13.38 -7.26 2.40
CA ARG A 485 -13.45 -6.91 0.99
C ARG A 485 -13.10 -5.43 0.80
N ARG A 486 -12.45 -5.12 -0.32
CA ARG A 486 -12.31 -3.77 -0.85
C ARG A 486 -12.82 -3.80 -2.27
N HIS A 487 -13.79 -2.94 -2.55
CA HIS A 487 -14.26 -2.77 -3.92
C HIS A 487 -13.24 -1.89 -4.65
N GLU A 488 -12.75 -2.39 -5.77
CA GLU A 488 -12.01 -1.59 -6.73
C GLU A 488 -13.02 -0.59 -7.31
N ALA A 489 -13.10 0.58 -6.68
CA ALA A 489 -14.01 1.61 -7.12
C ALA A 489 -13.36 2.30 -8.33
N ASP A 490 -13.90 2.05 -9.52
CA ASP A 490 -13.70 2.94 -10.67
C ASP A 490 -14.15 4.35 -10.27
N GLY A 491 -13.22 5.15 -9.75
CA GLY A 491 -13.50 6.48 -9.21
C GLY A 491 -14.22 6.43 -7.85
N ALA A 492 -13.46 6.34 -6.77
CA ALA A 492 -13.96 6.69 -5.43
C ALA A 492 -14.37 8.17 -5.41
N ASP A 493 -15.55 8.51 -5.92
CA ASP A 493 -16.04 9.88 -6.10
C ASP A 493 -16.27 10.63 -4.78
N SER A 494 -16.19 9.94 -3.62
CA SER A 494 -16.38 10.54 -2.31
C SER A 494 -15.33 10.12 -1.28
N VAL A 495 -14.73 11.13 -0.66
CA VAL A 495 -14.01 11.07 0.62
C VAL A 495 -14.93 10.47 1.69
N ALA A 496 -14.35 9.77 2.67
CA ALA A 496 -15.10 9.25 3.81
C ALA A 496 -15.75 10.39 4.60
N LYS A 497 -17.03 10.26 4.89
CA LYS A 497 -17.85 11.32 5.51
C LYS A 497 -18.05 11.16 7.02
N HIS A 498 -17.36 10.21 7.63
CA HIS A 498 -17.39 10.05 9.07
C HIS A 498 -16.59 11.15 9.77
N LEU A 499 -17.12 11.63 10.89
CA LEU A 499 -16.50 12.68 11.68
C LEU A 499 -15.37 12.11 12.55
N ARG A 500 -14.19 12.73 12.52
CA ARG A 500 -13.06 12.32 13.37
C ARG A 500 -13.38 12.47 14.85
N GLN A 501 -14.04 13.57 15.20
CA GLN A 501 -14.50 13.86 16.55
C GLN A 501 -15.29 12.68 17.13
N ARG A 502 -16.20 12.10 16.34
CA ARG A 502 -17.02 10.96 16.73
C ARG A 502 -16.17 9.74 17.11
N GLN A 503 -15.12 9.42 16.36
CA GLN A 503 -14.25 8.29 16.70
C GLN A 503 -13.46 8.48 18.01
N ILE A 504 -13.21 9.72 18.42
CA ILE A 504 -12.46 10.06 19.65
C ILE A 504 -13.40 10.18 20.85
N GLU A 505 -14.66 10.55 20.64
CA GLU A 505 -15.68 10.58 21.69
C GLU A 505 -15.91 9.20 22.31
N ARG A 506 -16.02 9.16 23.64
CA ARG A 506 -16.14 7.90 24.40
C ARG A 506 -17.43 7.14 24.13
N THR A 507 -18.53 7.85 23.86
CA THR A 507 -19.85 7.23 23.73
C THR A 507 -20.09 6.73 22.31
N LEU A 508 -20.35 5.44 22.16
CA LEU A 508 -20.79 4.80 20.91
C LEU A 508 -22.28 5.03 20.70
N ASN A 509 -22.67 5.83 19.71
CA ASN A 509 -24.06 6.08 19.35
C ASN A 509 -24.45 5.25 18.12
N ILE A 510 -25.49 4.44 18.29
CA ILE A 510 -25.98 3.50 17.29
C ILE A 510 -27.41 3.91 16.92
N LEU A 511 -27.65 4.13 15.64
CA LEU A 511 -28.99 4.24 15.07
C LEU A 511 -29.45 2.84 14.67
N LEU A 512 -30.51 2.35 15.30
CA LEU A 512 -31.13 1.06 15.01
C LEU A 512 -32.42 1.30 14.23
N VAL A 513 -32.43 0.87 12.96
CA VAL A 513 -33.62 0.83 12.12
C VAL A 513 -34.04 -0.63 11.97
N VAL A 514 -35.20 -0.98 12.47
CA VAL A 514 -35.68 -2.37 12.53
C VAL A 514 -37.09 -2.44 11.99
N ASP A 515 -37.32 -3.42 11.11
CA ASP A 515 -38.64 -3.79 10.58
C ASP A 515 -39.50 -2.57 10.14
N PRO A 516 -39.03 -1.72 9.21
CA PRO A 516 -39.79 -0.53 8.78
C PRO A 516 -41.16 -0.87 8.15
N THR A 517 -41.26 -2.06 7.57
CA THR A 517 -42.44 -2.58 6.87
C THR A 517 -43.36 -3.43 7.73
N GLU A 518 -43.00 -3.63 9.01
CA GLU A 518 -43.73 -4.39 10.02
C GLU A 518 -44.01 -5.87 9.69
N ASP A 519 -43.33 -6.43 8.69
CA ASP A 519 -43.52 -7.78 8.16
C ASP A 519 -42.36 -8.75 8.49
N LEU A 520 -41.36 -8.30 9.27
CA LEU A 520 -40.17 -9.07 9.64
C LEU A 520 -40.09 -9.31 11.17
N PRO A 521 -40.78 -10.32 11.72
CA PRO A 521 -40.71 -10.65 13.16
C PRO A 521 -39.30 -11.02 13.62
N GLY A 522 -38.45 -11.59 12.75
CA GLY A 522 -37.04 -11.84 13.02
C GLY A 522 -36.25 -10.57 13.32
N ALA A 523 -36.43 -9.53 12.49
CA ALA A 523 -35.80 -8.22 12.70
C ALA A 523 -36.22 -7.59 14.03
N ARG A 524 -37.50 -7.71 14.43
CA ARG A 524 -37.96 -7.27 15.75
C ARG A 524 -37.25 -8.01 16.90
N ARG A 525 -37.13 -9.34 16.81
CA ARG A 525 -36.39 -10.15 17.81
C ARG A 525 -34.93 -9.73 17.92
N GLU A 526 -34.29 -9.45 16.78
CA GLU A 526 -32.94 -8.90 16.73
C GLU A 526 -32.86 -7.54 17.43
N GLY A 527 -33.75 -6.61 17.09
CA GLY A 527 -33.82 -5.27 17.70
C GLY A 527 -33.96 -5.31 19.22
N ASP A 528 -34.87 -6.15 19.74
CA ASP A 528 -35.08 -6.33 21.18
C ASP A 528 -33.83 -6.86 21.91
N ALA A 529 -33.02 -7.68 21.23
CA ALA A 529 -31.77 -8.16 21.79
C ALA A 529 -30.68 -7.11 21.77
N LEU A 530 -30.56 -6.35 20.69
CA LEU A 530 -29.60 -5.25 20.61
C LEU A 530 -29.91 -4.17 21.65
N GLN A 531 -31.18 -3.86 21.91
CA GLN A 531 -31.59 -2.97 23.01
C GLN A 531 -31.07 -3.47 24.37
N ARG A 532 -31.18 -4.77 24.65
CA ARG A 532 -30.67 -5.36 25.91
C ARG A 532 -29.15 -5.37 25.98
N ILE A 533 -28.47 -5.79 24.91
CA ILE A 533 -27.00 -5.88 24.87
C ILE A 533 -26.39 -4.48 25.01
N ILE A 534 -26.82 -3.54 24.17
CA ILE A 534 -26.24 -2.20 24.10
C ILE A 534 -26.66 -1.37 25.31
N GLY A 535 -27.91 -1.49 25.77
CA GLY A 535 -28.40 -0.79 26.96
C GLY A 535 -27.70 -1.19 28.25
N SER A 536 -27.02 -2.35 28.27
CA SER A 536 -26.19 -2.78 29.41
C SER A 536 -24.78 -2.18 29.41
N VAL A 537 -24.37 -1.51 28.33
CA VAL A 537 -23.03 -0.91 28.17
C VAL A 537 -23.10 0.59 28.47
N PRO A 538 -22.47 1.08 29.56
CA PRO A 538 -22.59 2.49 29.97
C PRO A 538 -22.10 3.51 28.93
N GLN A 539 -21.18 3.11 28.06
CA GLN A 539 -20.58 3.96 27.03
C GLN A 539 -21.19 3.72 25.64
N ALA A 540 -22.39 3.15 25.56
CA ALA A 540 -23.12 3.00 24.31
C ALA A 540 -24.54 3.53 24.43
N THR A 541 -25.04 4.17 23.38
CA THR A 541 -26.42 4.62 23.26
C THR A 541 -27.04 4.04 22.00
N LEU A 542 -28.34 3.73 22.10
CA LEU A 542 -29.12 3.16 21.01
C LEU A 542 -30.36 4.04 20.78
N THR A 543 -30.51 4.56 19.58
CA THR A 543 -31.76 5.19 19.14
C THR A 543 -32.47 4.24 18.19
N THR A 544 -33.73 3.90 18.45
CA THR A 544 -34.49 2.97 17.62
C THR A 544 -35.54 3.68 16.76
N LEU A 545 -35.62 3.32 15.49
CA LEU A 545 -36.74 3.61 14.57
C LEU A 545 -37.33 2.28 14.11
N THR A 546 -38.65 2.15 14.18
CA THR A 546 -39.38 0.93 13.80
C THR A 546 -40.73 1.28 13.19
N GLY A 547 -41.24 0.44 12.29
CA GLY A 547 -42.56 0.66 11.67
C GLY A 547 -42.72 2.08 11.14
N GLU A 548 -43.83 2.73 11.50
CA GLU A 548 -44.18 4.10 11.05
C GLU A 548 -43.16 5.19 11.40
N ASP A 549 -42.30 5.00 12.42
CA ASP A 549 -41.25 5.96 12.76
C ASP A 549 -40.07 5.91 11.78
N ALA A 550 -39.87 4.78 11.10
CA ALA A 550 -38.77 4.54 10.17
C ALA A 550 -39.08 5.09 8.77
N THR A 551 -39.45 6.38 8.68
CA THR A 551 -39.68 7.07 7.40
C THR A 551 -38.39 7.48 6.71
N ARG A 552 -38.42 7.64 5.38
CA ARG A 552 -37.27 8.14 4.60
C ARG A 552 -36.76 9.48 5.15
N ARG A 553 -37.68 10.39 5.52
CA ARG A 553 -37.32 11.69 6.13
C ARG A 553 -36.60 11.51 7.46
N ALA A 554 -37.13 10.69 8.36
CA ALA A 554 -36.53 10.46 9.67
C ALA A 554 -35.12 9.87 9.54
N LEU A 555 -34.92 8.89 8.64
CA LEU A 555 -33.60 8.33 8.41
C LEU A 555 -32.63 9.39 7.85
N LEU A 556 -33.05 10.23 6.89
CA LEU A 556 -32.20 11.30 6.37
C LEU A 556 -31.78 12.30 7.44
N ASP A 557 -32.74 12.75 8.25
CA ASP A 557 -32.48 13.73 9.31
C ASP A 557 -31.52 13.16 10.37
N ARG A 558 -31.68 11.88 10.72
CA ARG A 558 -30.81 11.19 11.69
C ARG A 558 -29.42 10.90 11.12
N LEU A 559 -29.32 10.39 9.90
CA LEU A 559 -28.02 10.11 9.28
C LEU A 559 -27.23 11.39 9.04
N GLY A 560 -27.90 12.46 8.57
CA GLY A 560 -27.28 13.76 8.32
C GLY A 560 -26.94 14.58 9.56
N SER A 561 -27.40 14.18 10.76
CA SER A 561 -27.13 14.92 12.01
C SER A 561 -25.65 14.88 12.41
N GLY A 562 -24.95 13.80 12.04
CA GLY A 562 -23.57 13.53 12.47
C GLY A 562 -23.46 13.00 13.90
N GLU A 563 -24.57 12.62 14.54
CA GLU A 563 -24.61 12.13 15.94
C GLU A 563 -24.34 10.63 16.08
N TYR A 564 -24.36 9.88 14.98
CA TYR A 564 -24.30 8.42 14.98
C TYR A 564 -22.97 7.91 14.43
N ASP A 565 -22.41 6.91 15.10
CA ASP A 565 -21.20 6.20 14.64
C ASP A 565 -21.55 4.98 13.78
N VAL A 566 -22.70 4.36 14.08
CA VAL A 566 -23.18 3.14 13.45
C VAL A 566 -24.64 3.29 13.03
N LEU A 567 -24.96 2.90 11.80
CA LEU A 567 -26.32 2.55 11.38
C LEU A 567 -26.46 1.03 11.41
N HIS A 568 -27.36 0.51 12.22
CA HIS A 568 -27.84 -0.86 12.11
C HIS A 568 -29.18 -0.84 11.37
N TYR A 569 -29.28 -1.57 10.27
CA TYR A 569 -30.50 -1.71 9.51
C TYR A 569 -30.87 -3.18 9.36
N ALA A 570 -32.05 -3.54 9.86
CA ALA A 570 -32.65 -4.86 9.69
C ALA A 570 -34.01 -4.70 9.00
N GLY A 571 -34.06 -4.98 7.70
CA GLY A 571 -35.23 -4.70 6.86
C GLY A 571 -35.03 -5.09 5.40
N HIS A 572 -36.02 -4.77 4.56
CA HIS A 572 -35.90 -4.97 3.11
C HIS A 572 -35.05 -3.88 2.46
N ALA A 573 -34.49 -4.19 1.31
CA ALA A 573 -33.82 -3.21 0.48
C ALA A 573 -34.15 -3.42 -1.00
N PHE A 574 -33.86 -2.39 -1.79
CA PHE A 574 -34.11 -2.37 -3.23
C PHE A 574 -32.78 -2.12 -3.95
N PHE A 575 -32.59 -2.79 -5.08
CA PHE A 575 -31.43 -2.59 -5.93
C PHE A 575 -31.83 -2.47 -7.38
N ASP A 576 -31.26 -1.48 -8.04
CA ASP A 576 -31.43 -1.22 -9.47
C ASP A 576 -30.11 -1.60 -10.19
N PRO A 577 -30.09 -2.71 -10.95
CA PRO A 577 -28.87 -3.18 -11.63
C PRO A 577 -28.40 -2.25 -12.74
N LEU A 578 -29.27 -1.37 -13.27
CA LEU A 578 -28.94 -0.43 -14.33
C LEU A 578 -28.46 0.91 -13.76
N ASN A 579 -28.88 1.25 -12.54
CA ASN A 579 -28.49 2.48 -11.89
C ASN A 579 -28.30 2.31 -10.38
N ARG A 580 -27.06 2.03 -9.97
CA ARG A 580 -26.69 1.81 -8.56
C ARG A 580 -27.18 2.92 -7.62
N ARG A 581 -27.20 4.18 -8.08
CA ARG A 581 -27.64 5.34 -7.27
C ARG A 581 -29.11 5.28 -6.86
N ARG A 582 -29.94 4.47 -7.54
CA ARG A 582 -31.36 4.21 -7.19
C ARG A 582 -31.56 3.04 -6.23
N SER A 583 -30.48 2.34 -5.89
CA SER A 583 -30.50 1.27 -4.89
C SER A 583 -30.51 1.85 -3.48
N GLY A 584 -31.18 1.21 -2.54
CA GLY A 584 -31.44 1.81 -1.24
C GLY A 584 -32.19 0.94 -0.24
N LEU A 585 -32.44 1.52 0.93
CA LEU A 585 -33.12 0.91 2.07
C LEU A 585 -34.62 1.19 2.00
N ILE A 586 -35.46 0.16 2.17
CA ILE A 586 -36.92 0.33 2.15
C ILE A 586 -37.40 0.86 3.51
N CYS A 587 -37.81 2.13 3.54
CA CYS A 587 -38.40 2.75 4.72
C CYS A 587 -39.90 2.41 4.79
N HIS A 588 -40.58 2.88 5.84
CA HIS A 588 -42.02 2.71 6.00
C HIS A 588 -42.84 3.26 4.81
N ASP A 589 -42.42 4.42 4.29
CA ASP A 589 -43.13 5.21 3.29
C ASP A 589 -42.50 5.11 1.89
N GLU A 590 -41.19 5.32 1.79
CA GLU A 590 -40.43 5.39 0.54
C GLU A 590 -39.08 4.63 0.62
N THR A 591 -38.36 4.53 -0.49
CA THR A 591 -36.99 3.99 -0.49
C THR A 591 -35.99 5.11 -0.24
N LEU A 592 -35.12 4.97 0.77
CA LEU A 592 -33.94 5.81 0.95
C LEU A 592 -32.85 5.35 -0.02
N VAL A 593 -32.66 6.07 -1.12
CA VAL A 593 -31.73 5.67 -2.19
C VAL A 593 -30.32 6.17 -1.93
N SER A 594 -29.33 5.54 -2.55
CA SER A 594 -27.92 5.88 -2.37
C SER A 594 -27.61 7.30 -2.83
N ALA A 595 -28.30 7.81 -3.85
CA ALA A 595 -28.24 9.22 -4.26
C ALA A 595 -28.62 10.21 -3.14
N ASP A 596 -29.48 9.80 -2.20
CA ASP A 596 -29.83 10.62 -1.04
C ASP A 596 -28.69 10.62 -0.01
N ILE A 597 -28.07 9.47 0.21
CA ILE A 597 -26.95 9.28 1.14
C ILE A 597 -25.69 9.99 0.64
N GLU A 598 -25.46 9.98 -0.68
CA GLU A 598 -24.41 10.74 -1.35
C GLU A 598 -24.49 12.25 -1.11
N GLN A 599 -25.69 12.80 -0.87
CA GLN A 599 -25.88 14.23 -0.58
C GLN A 599 -25.62 14.59 0.89
N LEU A 600 -25.57 13.60 1.79
CA LEU A 600 -25.25 13.85 3.19
C LEU A 600 -23.76 14.18 3.32
N GLU A 601 -23.43 15.20 4.11
CA GLU A 601 -22.04 15.60 4.38
C GLU A 601 -21.42 14.81 5.54
N ARG A 602 -22.26 14.23 6.39
CA ARG A 602 -21.88 13.51 7.60
C ARG A 602 -22.59 12.17 7.59
N LEU A 603 -21.82 11.09 7.69
CA LEU A 603 -22.34 9.73 7.70
C LEU A 603 -21.77 8.93 8.88
N PRO A 604 -22.50 7.92 9.36
CA PRO A 604 -21.93 6.90 10.23
C PRO A 604 -20.69 6.26 9.62
N ALA A 605 -19.71 5.94 10.46
CA ALA A 605 -18.50 5.25 10.02
C ALA A 605 -18.78 3.80 9.58
N LEU A 606 -19.77 3.16 10.21
CA LEU A 606 -20.15 1.78 9.97
C LEU A 606 -21.64 1.68 9.64
N VAL A 607 -21.96 0.99 8.56
CA VAL A 607 -23.31 0.49 8.28
C VAL A 607 -23.32 -1.03 8.46
N PHE A 608 -24.19 -1.50 9.35
CA PHE A 608 -24.50 -2.91 9.56
C PHE A 608 -25.86 -3.19 8.94
N PHE A 609 -25.96 -4.22 8.12
CA PHE A 609 -27.11 -4.48 7.27
C PHE A 609 -27.50 -5.96 7.29
N ASN A 610 -28.55 -6.29 8.02
CA ASN A 610 -29.20 -7.60 7.94
C ASN A 610 -30.39 -7.51 6.98
N ALA A 611 -30.16 -7.92 5.72
CA ALA A 611 -31.25 -8.20 4.79
C ALA A 611 -31.81 -9.60 5.03
N CYS A 612 -33.01 -9.68 5.60
CA CYS A 612 -33.71 -10.94 5.84
C CYS A 612 -34.83 -11.19 4.80
N GLU A 613 -34.90 -12.45 4.38
CA GLU A 613 -36.05 -13.20 3.84
C GLU A 613 -37.15 -12.43 3.07
N SER A 614 -36.86 -11.95 1.85
CA SER A 614 -37.93 -11.73 0.86
C SER A 614 -38.33 -13.04 0.16
N GLY A 615 -38.74 -14.04 0.96
CA GLY A 615 -39.50 -15.21 0.49
C GLY A 615 -41.02 -14.99 0.53
N ARG A 616 -41.51 -13.85 1.06
CA ARG A 616 -42.95 -13.65 1.33
C ARG A 616 -43.51 -12.27 0.99
N VAL A 617 -42.84 -11.44 0.19
CA VAL A 617 -43.47 -10.19 -0.31
C VAL A 617 -44.43 -10.52 -1.47
N ARG A 618 -45.66 -10.93 -1.12
CA ARG A 618 -46.80 -11.13 -2.04
C ARG A 618 -47.40 -9.82 -2.57
N LYS A 619 -46.75 -8.67 -2.43
CA LYS A 619 -47.33 -7.35 -2.73
C LYS A 619 -46.52 -6.51 -3.73
N ARG A 620 -46.13 -7.10 -4.86
CA ARG A 620 -46.09 -6.52 -6.22
C ARG A 620 -45.35 -7.51 -7.10
N GLY A 621 -45.89 -7.79 -8.29
CA GLY A 621 -45.54 -8.95 -9.12
C GLY A 621 -44.05 -9.13 -9.40
N GLN A 622 -43.69 -10.42 -9.57
CA GLN A 622 -42.37 -11.04 -9.76
C GLN A 622 -41.55 -11.21 -8.47
N GLU A 623 -41.51 -12.44 -7.96
CA GLU A 623 -40.55 -12.85 -6.93
C GLU A 623 -39.14 -12.80 -7.53
N ALA A 624 -38.25 -12.00 -6.94
CA ALA A 624 -36.85 -11.98 -7.33
C ALA A 624 -36.24 -13.39 -7.12
N THR A 625 -35.45 -13.84 -8.08
CA THR A 625 -34.64 -15.05 -7.98
C THR A 625 -33.58 -14.91 -6.88
N ALA A 626 -33.04 -16.03 -6.42
CA ALA A 626 -31.94 -16.00 -5.46
C ALA A 626 -30.70 -15.28 -6.01
N ALA A 627 -30.45 -15.37 -7.32
CA ALA A 627 -29.35 -14.66 -7.97
C ALA A 627 -29.55 -13.15 -7.96
N GLU A 628 -30.76 -12.67 -8.26
CA GLU A 628 -31.08 -11.24 -8.20
C GLU A 628 -30.88 -10.72 -6.79
N ARG A 629 -31.45 -11.36 -5.76
CA ARG A 629 -31.28 -10.95 -4.34
C ARG A 629 -29.82 -10.80 -3.91
N ARG A 630 -28.93 -11.70 -4.36
CA ARG A 630 -27.48 -11.58 -4.09
C ARG A 630 -26.87 -10.32 -4.71
N GLN A 631 -27.19 -10.06 -5.98
CA GLN A 631 -26.76 -8.83 -6.65
C GLN A 631 -27.29 -7.59 -5.94
N GLN A 632 -28.49 -7.67 -5.35
CA GLN A 632 -29.07 -6.57 -4.58
C GLN A 632 -28.20 -6.21 -3.37
N ASN A 633 -27.86 -7.18 -2.52
CA ASN A 633 -27.10 -6.92 -1.30
C ASN A 633 -25.68 -6.41 -1.58
N VAL A 634 -25.00 -7.01 -2.56
CA VAL A 634 -23.66 -6.57 -2.99
C VAL A 634 -23.71 -5.16 -3.55
N GLY A 635 -24.68 -4.88 -4.43
CA GLY A 635 -24.81 -3.56 -5.05
C GLY A 635 -25.20 -2.45 -4.09
N ILE A 636 -25.95 -2.75 -3.02
CA ILE A 636 -26.23 -1.80 -1.93
C ILE A 636 -24.94 -1.47 -1.16
N ALA A 637 -24.10 -2.48 -0.87
CA ALA A 637 -22.81 -2.26 -0.21
C ALA A 637 -21.94 -1.32 -1.04
N GLU A 638 -21.80 -1.59 -2.34
CA GLU A 638 -21.04 -0.75 -3.28
C GLU A 638 -21.57 0.69 -3.33
N ALA A 639 -22.89 0.86 -3.39
CA ALA A 639 -23.50 2.19 -3.46
C ALA A 639 -23.33 3.00 -2.16
N LEU A 640 -23.42 2.36 -0.99
CA LEU A 640 -23.16 3.00 0.30
C LEU A 640 -21.69 3.40 0.45
N LEU A 641 -20.77 2.51 0.05
CA LEU A 641 -19.34 2.80 0.04
C LEU A 641 -19.03 3.98 -0.88
N ALA A 642 -19.61 4.02 -2.08
CA ALA A 642 -19.48 5.15 -3.00
C ALA A 642 -20.04 6.46 -2.40
N GLY A 643 -21.09 6.37 -1.58
CA GLY A 643 -21.68 7.52 -0.87
C GLY A 643 -20.82 8.10 0.26
N GLY A 644 -19.70 7.45 0.63
CA GLY A 644 -18.76 7.91 1.65
C GLY A 644 -18.80 7.13 2.97
N VAL A 645 -19.55 6.01 3.04
CA VAL A 645 -19.48 5.06 4.16
C VAL A 645 -18.11 4.37 4.17
N THR A 646 -17.51 4.22 5.35
CA THR A 646 -16.15 3.68 5.51
C THR A 646 -16.14 2.17 5.72
N GLN A 647 -17.10 1.66 6.51
CA GLN A 647 -17.23 0.25 6.85
C GLN A 647 -18.65 -0.21 6.56
N PHE A 648 -18.78 -1.36 5.92
CA PHE A 648 -20.07 -2.02 5.70
C PHE A 648 -19.98 -3.48 6.15
N VAL A 649 -20.97 -3.92 6.91
CA VAL A 649 -21.17 -5.33 7.26
C VAL A 649 -22.56 -5.72 6.81
N GLY A 650 -22.71 -6.82 6.08
CA GLY A 650 -24.02 -7.30 5.69
C GLY A 650 -24.00 -8.72 5.18
N THR A 651 -25.03 -9.17 4.49
CA THR A 651 -25.18 -10.57 4.05
C THR A 651 -25.11 -10.69 2.53
N TYR A 652 -24.48 -11.74 2.04
CA TYR A 652 -24.34 -12.04 0.61
C TYR A 652 -25.63 -12.65 0.01
N TRP A 653 -26.32 -13.51 0.76
CA TRP A 653 -27.65 -14.07 0.46
C TRP A 653 -28.59 -13.91 1.67
N PRO A 654 -29.91 -14.17 1.53
CA PRO A 654 -30.83 -14.08 2.65
C PRO A 654 -30.38 -14.93 3.84
N VAL A 655 -30.27 -14.31 5.01
CA VAL A 655 -29.87 -14.95 6.27
C VAL A 655 -31.10 -15.39 7.05
N GLY A 656 -31.01 -16.52 7.75
CA GLY A 656 -32.07 -16.94 8.67
C GLY A 656 -32.07 -16.14 9.98
N ASP A 657 -33.22 -16.07 10.65
CA ASP A 657 -33.39 -15.28 11.88
C ASP A 657 -32.40 -15.66 13.00
N ASP A 658 -32.22 -16.96 13.27
CA ASP A 658 -31.38 -17.41 14.39
C ASP A 658 -29.87 -17.16 14.14
N PRO A 659 -29.31 -17.44 12.94
CA PRO A 659 -27.97 -16.99 12.57
C PRO A 659 -27.80 -15.47 12.63
N ALA A 660 -28.78 -14.70 12.14
CA ALA A 660 -28.72 -13.24 12.14
C ALA A 660 -28.62 -12.69 13.56
N PHE A 661 -29.47 -13.21 14.45
CA PHE A 661 -29.44 -12.91 15.87
C PHE A 661 -28.10 -13.26 16.53
N ALA A 662 -27.58 -14.47 16.27
CA ALA A 662 -26.34 -14.95 16.86
C ALA A 662 -25.14 -14.08 16.43
N PHE A 663 -25.07 -13.77 15.13
CA PHE A 663 -24.05 -12.90 14.57
C PHE A 663 -24.10 -11.51 15.19
N ALA A 664 -25.24 -10.82 15.09
CA ALA A 664 -25.40 -9.45 15.56
C ALA A 664 -25.11 -9.33 17.07
N SER A 665 -25.58 -10.29 17.87
CA SER A 665 -25.33 -10.31 19.31
C SER A 665 -23.83 -10.33 19.64
N LYS A 666 -23.07 -11.21 18.99
CA LYS A 666 -21.62 -11.36 19.24
C LYS A 666 -20.81 -10.23 18.61
N PHE A 667 -21.25 -9.75 17.45
CA PHE A 667 -20.70 -8.56 16.81
C PHE A 667 -20.78 -7.34 17.72
N TYR A 668 -21.97 -6.99 18.24
CA TYR A 668 -22.11 -5.81 19.10
C TYR A 668 -21.46 -5.97 20.47
N GLN A 669 -21.40 -7.18 21.04
CA GLN A 669 -20.60 -7.44 22.25
C GLN A 669 -19.12 -7.08 22.04
N ALA A 670 -18.55 -7.48 20.90
CA ALA A 670 -17.16 -7.17 20.56
C ALA A 670 -16.97 -5.68 20.23
N LEU A 671 -17.87 -5.10 19.43
CA LEU A 671 -17.80 -3.71 19.00
C LEU A 671 -17.89 -2.74 20.19
N THR A 672 -18.84 -2.97 21.10
CA THR A 672 -19.01 -2.17 22.33
C THR A 672 -17.87 -2.33 23.32
N SER A 673 -17.09 -3.41 23.22
CA SER A 673 -15.83 -3.61 23.95
C SER A 673 -14.64 -2.87 23.30
N GLY A 674 -14.90 -2.02 22.29
CA GLY A 674 -13.90 -1.23 21.59
C GLY A 674 -13.03 -2.02 20.63
N ARG A 675 -13.37 -3.29 20.30
CA ARG A 675 -12.59 -4.09 19.34
C ARG A 675 -12.70 -3.55 17.91
N PRO A 676 -11.70 -3.78 17.04
CA PRO A 676 -11.80 -3.43 15.62
C PRO A 676 -12.95 -4.18 14.93
N VAL A 677 -13.45 -3.63 13.82
CA VAL A 677 -14.62 -4.18 13.11
C VAL A 677 -14.38 -5.63 12.67
N TYR A 678 -13.19 -5.97 12.16
CA TYR A 678 -12.91 -7.34 11.70
C TYR A 678 -13.01 -8.37 12.83
N GLU A 679 -12.58 -8.04 14.06
CA GLU A 679 -12.64 -8.95 15.21
C GLU A 679 -14.10 -9.16 15.63
N ALA A 680 -14.93 -8.11 15.53
CA ALA A 680 -16.36 -8.21 15.77
C ALA A 680 -17.05 -9.10 14.72
N VAL A 681 -16.68 -8.95 13.44
CA VAL A 681 -17.16 -9.82 12.35
C VAL A 681 -16.73 -11.27 12.58
N LEU A 682 -15.46 -11.50 12.91
CA LEU A 682 -14.91 -12.83 13.19
C LEU A 682 -15.69 -13.51 14.33
N LYS A 683 -15.90 -12.82 15.46
CA LYS A 683 -16.70 -13.35 16.58
C LYS A 683 -18.14 -13.66 16.19
N GLY A 684 -18.74 -12.83 15.32
CA GLY A 684 -20.05 -13.10 14.75
C GLY A 684 -20.06 -14.39 13.93
N ARG A 685 -19.11 -14.54 13.00
CA ARG A 685 -18.98 -15.74 12.15
C ARG A 685 -18.74 -17.00 13.00
N THR A 686 -17.83 -16.94 13.97
CA THR A 686 -17.55 -18.06 14.89
C THR A 686 -18.82 -18.50 15.62
N ALA A 687 -19.62 -17.57 16.13
CA ALA A 687 -20.84 -17.91 16.85
C ALA A 687 -21.91 -18.58 15.97
N VAL A 688 -22.05 -18.12 14.71
CA VAL A 688 -22.95 -18.75 13.73
C VAL A 688 -22.47 -20.15 13.34
N HIS A 689 -21.16 -20.32 13.20
CA HIS A 689 -20.56 -21.63 12.92
C HIS A 689 -20.76 -22.60 14.09
N GLU A 690 -20.53 -22.15 15.33
CA GLU A 690 -20.73 -22.93 16.55
C GLU A 690 -22.20 -23.33 16.77
N SER A 691 -23.16 -22.54 16.28
CA SER A 691 -24.58 -22.90 16.30
C SER A 691 -24.97 -23.92 15.22
N GLY A 692 -24.02 -24.35 14.38
CA GLY A 692 -24.24 -25.35 13.33
C GLY A 692 -24.80 -24.78 12.02
N SER A 693 -24.85 -23.45 11.85
CA SER A 693 -25.36 -22.81 10.63
C SER A 693 -24.25 -22.57 9.61
N THR A 694 -24.60 -22.60 8.33
CA THR A 694 -23.70 -22.28 7.20
C THR A 694 -23.59 -20.77 6.92
N ASP A 695 -24.45 -19.96 7.55
CA ASP A 695 -24.47 -18.50 7.36
C ASP A 695 -23.23 -17.78 7.90
N PHE A 696 -22.29 -18.49 8.55
CA PHE A 696 -21.00 -17.90 8.94
C PHE A 696 -20.24 -17.36 7.71
N ALA A 697 -20.40 -18.00 6.55
CA ALA A 697 -19.81 -17.60 5.27
C ALA A 697 -20.70 -16.63 4.47
N ASN A 698 -21.88 -16.27 4.98
CA ASN A 698 -22.81 -15.32 4.36
C ASN A 698 -22.43 -13.86 4.68
N TYR A 699 -21.87 -13.63 5.86
CA TYR A 699 -21.56 -12.28 6.33
C TYR A 699 -20.34 -11.67 5.62
N LEU A 700 -20.58 -10.57 4.92
CA LEU A 700 -19.60 -9.74 4.23
C LEU A 700 -19.09 -8.63 5.16
N HIS A 701 -17.83 -8.26 4.98
CA HIS A 701 -17.25 -7.07 5.59
C HIS A 701 -16.49 -6.28 4.52
N TYR A 702 -16.97 -5.09 4.16
CA TYR A 702 -16.23 -4.15 3.33
C TYR A 702 -15.58 -3.07 4.18
N GLY A 703 -14.31 -2.78 3.90
CA GLY A 703 -13.53 -1.73 4.58
C GLY A 703 -12.22 -2.24 5.17
N SER A 704 -11.48 -1.35 5.82
CA SER A 704 -10.20 -1.72 6.46
C SER A 704 -10.42 -2.64 7.66
N PRO A 705 -9.70 -3.77 7.78
CA PRO A 705 -9.77 -4.62 8.96
C PRO A 705 -9.22 -3.93 10.21
N ARG A 706 -8.33 -2.95 10.07
CA ARG A 706 -7.75 -2.21 11.21
C ARG A 706 -8.66 -1.13 11.77
N PHE A 707 -9.79 -0.87 11.14
CA PHE A 707 -10.67 0.21 11.53
C PHE A 707 -11.35 -0.06 12.88
N ARG A 708 -11.28 0.94 13.75
CA ARG A 708 -12.00 0.99 15.02
C ARG A 708 -13.07 2.07 14.94
N VAL A 709 -14.30 1.74 15.34
CA VAL A 709 -15.38 2.73 15.39
C VAL A 709 -15.09 3.77 16.47
N LYS A 710 -14.50 3.35 17.59
CA LYS A 710 -14.03 4.21 18.68
C LYS A 710 -12.57 3.92 19.02
N HIS A 711 -11.77 4.97 19.22
CA HIS A 711 -10.43 4.83 19.77
C HIS A 711 -10.50 4.76 21.30
N SER A 712 -9.79 3.79 21.89
CA SER A 712 -9.61 3.74 23.34
C SER A 712 -8.84 4.99 23.79
N SER A 713 -9.49 5.83 24.60
CA SER A 713 -8.89 7.02 25.21
C SER A 713 -7.89 6.67 26.30
#